data_AF-A0A8C5QG49-F1
#
_entry.id   AF-A0A8C5QG49-F1
#
_cell.length_a   1.000
_cell.length_b   1.000
_cell.length_c   1.000
_cell.angle_alpha   90.00
_cell.angle_beta   90.00
_cell.angle_gamma   90.00
#
_symmetry.space_group_name_H-M   'P 1'
#
loop_
_entity.id
_entity.type
_entity.pdbx_description
1 polymer ?
#
loop_
_entity_poly.entity_id
_entity_poly.type
_entity_poly.pdbx_seq_one_letter_code
_entity_poly.pdbx_strand_id
1 'polypeptide(L)'
;MDTGTEAMPGVAPNPFDEDTPMDRPSPEGGNPFLEEIVEGKRESMGSDSKRRGTLEKITGLSPFWKGGMSLLGVRGTPEKRRGRRKSEDVSLLSLGRKKESSGGEEEGGGPGGGTKRLSFLWLGGGGNSGGIRSHRESLVEVVPENNEVFQENEKIQEPLSVLEILHLIQQRDLRSADQHITELEAECDGGTSPDVNLKSPGRQAKDVTLLYEALMKEMWAVVDESLNNKGKHQKLDEVIGVIQQEEARQGPLGNKDMRRHWVEAVGRSVEKRLKGNLEGKMGSLSSQADRVKRTAVEDLKMVKNHLVCSYPKDFEVFRIYLSAYHKGIAEWLNGAAKRNLENNEIYFILDWNSNVYSRDVLSRPEISLLINPLELGPLLLCDVRTMLEEQCVSAVQLRVTQKLDEELKGEQERWKLEAKNEEAQSNFSGRVIQIMKSHVDRAPGISEGFGVMMSCACLGCFTEFLQSFQKGVEKFHAEQDGLVDTTDSYISKVTSIVNCCPPFREFAARMAQLDADLGSEPLQKAEGSLDRIVALGTRGICDLVLQELKPYSRKLLGRRWLTSTDACDRMVSTLAERAPALRKMIQGPYQVAVSELHRRVLLELVRPLLQGKMACTSSKNRKKVSAKLKEEARQLGQIFTRMDSPQPSLDLAIPRLAEILTLEDTAAIQLEVGMLVTDFPDFRKRHLSALLDVRGLWDPDSRQEILGVLHDLECTEMPSRGAKGFFSDVPITRDTHCINVSFLRASQVGRRALSRLSRRDRSTQRRVVGSEGAVDDTQL
;
A
#
# COMPACT_ATOMS: atom_id res chain seq x y z
N MET A 1 -18.86 66.67 -7.53
CA MET A 1 -17.47 66.56 -7.04
C MET A 1 -17.34 65.16 -6.44
N ASP A 2 -17.37 64.07 -7.21
CA ASP A 2 -16.59 63.71 -8.42
C ASP A 2 -15.17 63.24 -8.05
N THR A 3 -14.62 62.13 -8.53
CA THR A 3 -15.15 60.90 -9.19
C THR A 3 -13.98 59.91 -9.18
N GLY A 4 -14.16 58.61 -8.85
CA GLY A 4 -13.01 57.69 -8.84
C GLY A 4 -13.28 56.25 -8.38
N THR A 5 -13.86 55.45 -9.28
CA THR A 5 -13.78 53.98 -9.42
C THR A 5 -13.05 53.18 -8.32
N GLU A 6 -13.80 52.37 -7.55
CA GLU A 6 -13.24 51.22 -6.82
C GLU A 6 -12.86 50.07 -7.77
N ALA A 7 -11.81 49.33 -7.46
CA ALA A 7 -11.40 48.12 -8.18
C ALA A 7 -11.18 46.95 -7.20
N MET A 8 -11.78 45.80 -7.49
CA MET A 8 -11.64 44.58 -6.69
C MET A 8 -10.23 43.97 -6.81
N PRO A 9 -9.72 43.28 -5.76
CA PRO A 9 -8.46 42.56 -5.83
C PRO A 9 -8.56 41.37 -6.80
N GLY A 10 -7.50 41.16 -7.59
CA GLY A 10 -7.46 40.14 -8.64
C GLY A 10 -7.30 38.70 -8.10
N VAL A 11 -7.94 37.75 -8.79
CA VAL A 11 -7.72 36.31 -8.60
C VAL A 11 -6.36 35.91 -9.18
N ALA A 12 -5.61 35.05 -8.50
CA ALA A 12 -4.32 34.56 -8.97
C ALA A 12 -4.47 33.60 -10.16
N PRO A 13 -3.60 33.65 -11.18
CA PRO A 13 -3.64 32.73 -12.32
C PRO A 13 -3.21 31.31 -11.93
N ASN A 14 -3.83 30.31 -12.56
CA ASN A 14 -3.56 28.89 -12.36
C ASN A 14 -2.26 28.47 -13.09
N PRO A 15 -1.28 27.82 -12.43
CA PRO A 15 0.06 27.60 -13.01
C PRO A 15 0.17 26.30 -13.86
N PHE A 16 -0.88 25.93 -14.60
CA PHE A 16 -0.96 24.63 -15.29
C PHE A 16 -1.54 24.70 -16.73
N ASP A 17 -1.16 25.73 -17.49
CA ASP A 17 -1.49 25.86 -18.92
C ASP A 17 -0.32 26.46 -19.73
N GLU A 18 0.71 25.65 -20.02
CA GLU A 18 1.61 25.85 -21.18
C GLU A 18 1.79 24.51 -21.89
N ASP A 19 1.29 24.40 -23.12
CA ASP A 19 1.25 23.17 -23.91
C ASP A 19 1.60 23.47 -25.36
N THR A 20 2.71 22.94 -25.87
CA THR A 20 3.07 22.85 -27.30
C THR A 20 4.28 21.89 -27.47
N PRO A 21 4.45 21.23 -28.64
CA PRO A 21 4.76 19.79 -28.63
C PRO A 21 6.14 19.40 -29.16
N MET A 22 6.49 18.12 -29.06
CA MET A 22 6.78 17.25 -30.23
C MET A 22 7.00 15.77 -29.84
N ASP A 23 6.82 14.89 -30.83
CA ASP A 23 7.28 13.49 -30.99
C ASP A 23 7.10 12.41 -29.90
N ARG A 24 6.46 11.30 -30.32
CA ARG A 24 6.39 10.02 -29.60
C ARG A 24 7.45 9.03 -30.10
N PRO A 25 8.12 8.28 -29.21
CA PRO A 25 8.60 6.93 -29.49
C PRO A 25 7.54 5.87 -29.11
N SER A 26 7.64 4.68 -29.72
CA SER A 26 6.74 3.53 -29.44
C SER A 26 7.11 2.77 -28.16
N PRO A 27 6.16 2.07 -27.52
CA PRO A 27 6.42 1.31 -26.29
C PRO A 27 6.97 -0.10 -26.59
N GLU A 28 8.30 -0.26 -26.52
CA GLU A 28 8.93 -1.55 -26.28
C GLU A 28 9.47 -1.58 -24.83
N GLY A 29 8.87 -2.43 -24.00
CA GLY A 29 9.19 -2.56 -22.58
C GLY A 29 8.74 -3.92 -22.05
N GLY A 30 9.65 -4.90 -22.08
CA GLY A 30 9.35 -6.29 -21.71
C GLY A 30 9.18 -6.50 -20.20
N ASN A 31 8.46 -7.56 -19.84
CA ASN A 31 8.24 -7.98 -18.46
C ASN A 31 9.56 -8.47 -17.82
N PRO A 32 10.03 -7.90 -16.70
CA PRO A 32 11.32 -8.27 -16.08
C PRO A 32 11.21 -9.46 -15.09
N PHE A 33 10.27 -10.38 -15.33
CA PHE A 33 10.05 -11.59 -14.50
C PHE A 33 9.74 -12.79 -15.40
N LEU A 34 10.81 -13.47 -15.83
CA LEU A 34 10.78 -14.77 -16.50
C LEU A 34 12.19 -15.37 -16.43
N GLU A 35 12.46 -16.16 -15.39
CA GLU A 35 13.73 -16.91 -15.26
C GLU A 35 13.64 -18.27 -15.96
N GLU A 36 14.78 -18.76 -16.46
CA GLU A 36 14.86 -19.99 -17.25
C GLU A 36 14.76 -21.25 -16.37
N ILE A 37 13.84 -22.16 -16.71
CA ILE A 37 13.82 -23.51 -16.13
C ILE A 37 14.76 -24.41 -16.93
N VAL A 38 15.92 -24.72 -16.35
CA VAL A 38 16.92 -25.62 -16.95
C VAL A 38 16.47 -27.08 -16.84
N GLU A 39 16.23 -27.74 -17.98
CA GLU A 39 15.80 -29.15 -18.02
C GLU A 39 16.93 -30.14 -17.67
N GLY A 40 16.85 -30.76 -16.49
CA GLY A 40 17.74 -31.85 -16.08
C GLY A 40 17.32 -33.21 -16.65
N LYS A 41 18.05 -33.72 -17.65
CA LYS A 41 17.86 -35.09 -18.18
C LYS A 41 18.03 -36.17 -17.10
N ARG A 42 17.09 -37.12 -17.04
CA ARG A 42 17.32 -38.49 -16.55
C ARG A 42 16.64 -39.51 -17.45
N GLU A 43 17.34 -40.59 -17.75
CA GLU A 43 16.86 -41.71 -18.56
C GLU A 43 16.51 -42.90 -17.66
N SER A 44 15.49 -43.67 -18.03
CA SER A 44 15.22 -45.01 -17.47
C SER A 44 14.47 -45.88 -18.47
N MET A 45 14.97 -47.09 -18.73
CA MET A 45 14.37 -48.06 -19.66
C MET A 45 13.16 -48.78 -19.05
N GLY A 46 12.19 -49.25 -19.86
CA GLY A 46 11.07 -50.07 -19.37
C GLY A 46 9.96 -50.39 -20.39
N SER A 47 10.16 -51.46 -21.17
CA SER A 47 9.17 -52.33 -21.86
C SER A 47 7.67 -51.94 -22.00
N ASP A 48 7.24 -51.92 -23.28
CA ASP A 48 6.06 -52.62 -23.84
C ASP A 48 4.59 -52.08 -23.86
N SER A 49 3.89 -52.58 -24.89
CA SER A 49 2.42 -52.66 -25.10
C SER A 49 1.63 -51.50 -25.77
N LYS A 50 1.04 -51.84 -26.93
CA LYS A 50 0.01 -51.14 -27.74
C LYS A 50 -1.41 -51.49 -27.21
N ARG A 51 -2.57 -50.84 -27.53
CA ARG A 51 -2.97 -49.56 -28.17
C ARG A 51 -4.50 -49.36 -28.00
N ARG A 52 -4.95 -48.08 -27.86
CA ARG A 52 -6.21 -47.43 -28.32
C ARG A 52 -7.55 -48.19 -28.51
N GLY A 53 -8.61 -47.59 -27.92
CA GLY A 53 -9.96 -47.38 -28.53
C GLY A 53 -11.03 -48.45 -28.29
N THR A 54 -12.34 -48.21 -28.48
CA THR A 54 -13.16 -46.97 -28.63
C THR A 54 -14.67 -47.31 -28.40
N LEU A 55 -15.57 -46.31 -28.42
CA LEU A 55 -17.06 -46.39 -28.53
C LEU A 55 -17.63 -47.77 -28.95
N GLU A 56 -18.69 -48.35 -28.36
CA GLU A 56 -19.94 -47.82 -27.76
C GLU A 56 -20.59 -48.94 -26.85
N LYS A 57 -21.82 -48.94 -26.27
CA LYS A 57 -23.07 -48.12 -26.36
C LYS A 57 -23.98 -48.29 -25.09
N ILE A 58 -24.95 -47.37 -24.93
CA ILE A 58 -26.33 -47.46 -24.33
C ILE A 58 -26.65 -48.47 -23.18
N THR A 59 -27.09 -47.92 -22.03
CA THR A 59 -27.85 -48.50 -20.88
C THR A 59 -27.35 -49.80 -20.19
N GLY A 60 -27.42 -49.94 -18.86
CA GLY A 60 -27.86 -49.01 -17.81
C GLY A 60 -28.12 -49.73 -16.48
N LEU A 61 -27.85 -49.06 -15.34
CA LEU A 61 -28.01 -49.54 -13.96
C LEU A 61 -27.13 -50.75 -13.54
N SER A 62 -26.43 -50.60 -12.41
CA SER A 62 -25.76 -51.70 -11.69
C SER A 62 -25.55 -51.32 -10.22
N PRO A 63 -25.61 -52.31 -9.32
CA PRO A 63 -24.71 -52.30 -8.17
C PRO A 63 -24.08 -53.67 -7.82
N PHE A 64 -22.74 -53.72 -7.96
CA PHE A 64 -21.77 -54.33 -7.02
C PHE A 64 -21.72 -55.84 -6.67
N TRP A 65 -20.47 -56.38 -6.78
CA TRP A 65 -19.90 -57.61 -6.17
C TRP A 65 -20.47 -58.98 -6.63
N LYS A 66 -19.73 -60.12 -6.66
CA LYS A 66 -18.32 -60.43 -6.33
C LYS A 66 -17.83 -61.74 -7.01
N GLY A 67 -16.56 -61.78 -7.46
CA GLY A 67 -15.72 -63.00 -7.50
C GLY A 67 -15.73 -63.90 -8.76
N GLY A 68 -14.65 -64.67 -8.95
CA GLY A 68 -14.49 -65.73 -9.97
C GLY A 68 -13.17 -65.65 -10.77
N MET A 69 -12.49 -66.79 -11.00
CA MET A 69 -11.25 -66.89 -11.79
C MET A 69 -11.47 -67.50 -13.18
N SER A 70 -10.69 -67.02 -14.15
CA SER A 70 -9.99 -67.75 -15.24
C SER A 70 -10.62 -68.97 -15.92
N LEU A 71 -10.65 -68.98 -17.27
CA LEU A 71 -9.79 -69.84 -18.11
C LEU A 71 -9.95 -69.50 -19.63
N LEU A 72 -9.27 -70.24 -20.51
CA LEU A 72 -9.08 -70.05 -21.97
C LEU A 72 -10.39 -69.93 -22.80
N GLY A 73 -10.43 -69.36 -24.02
CA GLY A 73 -9.41 -68.62 -24.80
C GLY A 73 -9.48 -68.81 -26.34
N VAL A 74 -8.66 -68.05 -27.09
CA VAL A 74 -8.02 -68.38 -28.40
C VAL A 74 -8.80 -68.26 -29.75
N ARG A 75 -8.23 -67.43 -30.67
CA ARG A 75 -8.34 -67.37 -32.17
C ARG A 75 -9.66 -66.91 -32.86
N GLY A 76 -9.54 -66.24 -34.02
CA GLY A 76 -10.69 -65.95 -34.92
C GLY A 76 -10.56 -64.93 -36.10
N THR A 77 -9.39 -64.37 -36.40
CA THR A 77 -9.15 -63.37 -37.49
C THR A 77 -8.89 -63.99 -38.89
N PRO A 78 -8.82 -63.24 -40.04
CA PRO A 78 -9.35 -61.91 -40.44
C PRO A 78 -9.91 -61.89 -41.92
N GLU A 79 -9.85 -60.73 -42.62
CA GLU A 79 -9.88 -60.47 -44.11
C GLU A 79 -11.19 -59.85 -44.69
N LYS A 80 -11.23 -59.01 -45.74
CA LYS A 80 -10.34 -57.94 -46.29
C LYS A 80 -11.07 -57.17 -47.45
N ARG A 81 -10.62 -55.93 -47.74
CA ARG A 81 -10.62 -55.23 -49.07
C ARG A 81 -11.91 -54.67 -49.76
N ARG A 82 -11.84 -53.34 -50.01
CA ARG A 82 -12.06 -52.57 -51.28
C ARG A 82 -13.48 -52.26 -51.83
N GLY A 83 -13.70 -50.97 -52.09
CA GLY A 83 -14.63 -50.36 -53.07
C GLY A 83 -14.23 -48.89 -53.35
N ARG A 84 -14.48 -48.32 -54.56
CA ARG A 84 -14.01 -46.95 -54.94
C ARG A 84 -14.71 -46.37 -56.20
N ARG A 85 -15.34 -45.18 -56.06
CA ARG A 85 -15.66 -44.08 -57.04
C ARG A 85 -16.55 -43.06 -56.27
N LYS A 86 -16.48 -41.71 -56.35
CA LYS A 86 -16.29 -40.69 -57.42
C LYS A 86 -17.47 -40.56 -58.41
N SER A 87 -17.95 -39.36 -58.77
CA SER A 87 -17.63 -37.97 -58.34
C SER A 87 -18.71 -36.96 -58.79
N GLU A 88 -18.47 -35.66 -58.60
CA GLU A 88 -19.18 -34.49 -59.16
C GLU A 88 -20.56 -34.12 -58.55
N ASP A 89 -20.94 -32.84 -58.42
CA ASP A 89 -20.19 -31.58 -58.10
C ASP A 89 -21.27 -30.53 -57.65
N VAL A 90 -21.09 -29.22 -57.44
CA VAL A 90 -20.04 -28.23 -57.72
C VAL A 90 -19.91 -27.25 -56.51
N SER A 91 -19.30 -26.06 -56.66
CA SER A 91 -19.15 -25.05 -55.58
C SER A 91 -18.94 -23.62 -56.10
N LEU A 92 -18.78 -22.68 -55.14
CA LEU A 92 -18.18 -21.33 -55.23
C LEU A 92 -19.18 -20.15 -55.44
N LEU A 93 -19.33 -19.19 -54.50
CA LEU A 93 -18.52 -17.99 -54.13
C LEU A 93 -18.96 -16.71 -54.90
N SER A 94 -18.76 -15.44 -54.46
CA SER A 94 -18.73 -14.76 -53.14
C SER A 94 -18.42 -13.25 -53.30
N LEU A 95 -18.90 -12.37 -52.39
CA LEU A 95 -18.61 -10.91 -52.31
C LEU A 95 -19.06 -10.06 -53.54
N GLY A 96 -19.24 -8.72 -53.48
CA GLY A 96 -19.22 -7.76 -52.35
C GLY A 96 -19.23 -6.27 -52.80
N ARG A 97 -19.33 -5.32 -51.84
CA ARG A 97 -19.16 -3.83 -51.94
C ARG A 97 -20.21 -2.93 -52.66
N LYS A 98 -21.14 -2.37 -51.85
CA LYS A 98 -21.26 -0.94 -51.45
C LYS A 98 -20.53 0.16 -52.28
N LYS A 99 -21.25 1.22 -52.74
CA LYS A 99 -21.29 2.59 -52.13
C LYS A 99 -22.29 3.60 -52.76
N GLU A 100 -22.84 4.47 -51.90
CA GLU A 100 -23.82 5.59 -52.02
C GLU A 100 -23.69 6.67 -53.14
N SER A 101 -24.84 7.24 -53.57
CA SER A 101 -25.17 8.71 -53.75
C SER A 101 -26.49 8.89 -54.56
N SER A 102 -27.34 9.94 -54.43
CA SER A 102 -27.51 11.03 -53.43
C SER A 102 -28.82 11.85 -53.66
N GLY A 103 -29.41 12.43 -52.59
CA GLY A 103 -30.43 13.52 -52.64
C GLY A 103 -31.92 13.10 -52.50
N GLY A 104 -32.78 13.84 -51.79
CA GLY A 104 -32.59 15.02 -50.90
C GLY A 104 -33.90 15.60 -50.33
N GLU A 105 -33.84 16.27 -49.16
CA GLU A 105 -34.76 17.26 -48.50
C GLU A 105 -36.29 16.95 -48.39
N GLU A 106 -36.97 17.03 -47.23
CA GLU A 106 -37.38 18.17 -46.35
C GLU A 106 -38.47 19.10 -46.94
N GLU A 107 -39.55 19.53 -46.27
CA GLU A 107 -40.16 19.21 -44.94
C GLU A 107 -41.50 18.40 -45.11
N GLY A 108 -42.62 18.49 -44.34
CA GLY A 108 -42.99 19.22 -43.10
C GLY A 108 -44.50 19.17 -42.73
N GLY A 109 -44.84 19.45 -41.45
CA GLY A 109 -46.18 19.91 -40.99
C GLY A 109 -47.28 18.88 -40.63
N GLY A 110 -48.00 19.13 -39.52
CA GLY A 110 -49.33 18.57 -39.20
C GLY A 110 -50.42 19.66 -39.26
N PRO A 111 -51.58 19.58 -38.55
CA PRO A 111 -51.97 18.61 -37.51
C PRO A 111 -53.44 18.09 -37.57
N GLY A 112 -53.82 17.23 -36.62
CA GLY A 112 -55.22 16.92 -36.25
C GLY A 112 -55.49 15.43 -35.98
N GLY A 113 -56.30 15.03 -34.99
CA GLY A 113 -56.94 15.78 -33.91
C GLY A 113 -58.23 15.13 -33.40
N GLY A 114 -58.30 14.75 -32.11
CA GLY A 114 -59.54 14.33 -31.45
C GLY A 114 -59.57 12.88 -30.94
N THR A 115 -59.53 12.69 -29.63
CA THR A 115 -59.72 11.41 -28.93
C THR A 115 -61.14 11.25 -28.39
N LYS A 116 -61.60 10.01 -28.18
CA LYS A 116 -62.29 9.57 -26.95
C LYS A 116 -62.47 8.05 -26.83
N ARG A 117 -62.23 7.54 -25.62
CA ARG A 117 -62.77 6.28 -25.07
C ARG A 117 -64.01 6.62 -24.24
N LEU A 118 -64.90 5.65 -23.99
CA LEU A 118 -65.19 5.15 -22.64
C LEU A 118 -66.12 3.92 -22.62
N SER A 119 -66.22 3.32 -21.43
CA SER A 119 -66.95 2.11 -21.02
C SER A 119 -68.49 2.21 -21.08
N PHE A 120 -69.19 1.06 -21.09
CA PHE A 120 -70.14 0.53 -20.06
C PHE A 120 -70.43 -0.96 -20.47
N LEU A 121 -70.55 -2.01 -19.64
CA LEU A 121 -71.03 -2.29 -18.28
C LEU A 121 -72.57 -2.41 -18.15
N TRP A 122 -73.00 -3.56 -17.59
CA TRP A 122 -74.24 -3.81 -16.78
C TRP A 122 -75.36 -4.70 -17.36
N LEU A 123 -76.29 -5.10 -16.47
CA LEU A 123 -77.30 -6.16 -16.62
C LEU A 123 -78.68 -5.63 -17.05
N GLY A 124 -79.52 -6.55 -17.58
CA GLY A 124 -80.98 -6.39 -17.70
C GLY A 124 -81.51 -6.67 -19.12
N GLY A 125 -82.73 -7.18 -19.33
CA GLY A 125 -83.70 -7.63 -18.31
C GLY A 125 -85.16 -7.57 -18.81
N GLY A 126 -85.60 -8.54 -19.62
CA GLY A 126 -86.95 -8.59 -20.21
C GLY A 126 -87.16 -7.63 -21.39
N GLY A 127 -88.17 -7.81 -22.24
CA GLY A 127 -89.14 -8.91 -22.32
C GLY A 127 -90.31 -8.61 -23.29
N ASN A 128 -91.11 -9.65 -23.62
CA ASN A 128 -92.36 -9.60 -24.43
C ASN A 128 -92.23 -9.27 -25.94
N SER A 129 -93.16 -9.70 -26.83
CA SER A 129 -94.39 -10.51 -26.63
C SER A 129 -94.91 -11.19 -27.91
N GLY A 130 -95.52 -12.38 -27.76
CA GLY A 130 -96.59 -12.92 -28.62
C GLY A 130 -96.18 -14.00 -29.65
N GLY A 131 -96.89 -15.13 -29.79
CA GLY A 131 -98.01 -15.69 -28.99
C GLY A 131 -98.73 -16.86 -29.70
N ILE A 132 -99.74 -17.49 -29.06
CA ILE A 132 -100.73 -18.45 -29.63
C ILE A 132 -100.13 -19.88 -29.94
N ARG A 133 -100.70 -21.04 -29.55
CA ARG A 133 -101.92 -21.42 -28.77
C ARG A 133 -101.83 -22.87 -28.20
N SER A 134 -102.30 -23.09 -26.96
CA SER A 134 -103.10 -24.23 -26.42
C SER A 134 -102.86 -24.32 -24.90
N HIS A 135 -103.81 -24.02 -23.99
CA HIS A 135 -104.87 -24.92 -23.44
C HIS A 135 -104.39 -26.35 -23.13
N ARG A 136 -104.63 -26.95 -21.94
CA ARG A 136 -105.56 -26.64 -20.81
C ARG A 136 -104.97 -27.32 -19.54
N GLU A 137 -104.69 -26.63 -18.42
CA GLU A 137 -105.55 -26.35 -17.23
C GLU A 137 -106.17 -27.61 -16.57
N SER A 138 -106.21 -27.81 -15.23
CA SER A 138 -106.10 -26.86 -14.09
C SER A 138 -105.76 -27.48 -12.70
N LEU A 139 -105.21 -26.64 -11.81
CA LEU A 139 -105.40 -26.56 -10.32
C LEU A 139 -104.98 -27.68 -9.33
N VAL A 140 -104.10 -27.30 -8.39
CA VAL A 140 -104.20 -27.37 -6.90
C VAL A 140 -104.44 -28.72 -6.20
N GLU A 141 -103.50 -29.15 -5.33
CA GLU A 141 -103.63 -29.07 -3.84
C GLU A 141 -102.24 -29.13 -3.15
N VAL A 142 -102.18 -29.37 -1.83
CA VAL A 142 -101.03 -29.12 -0.93
C VAL A 142 -100.65 -30.40 -0.15
N VAL A 143 -99.37 -30.84 -0.22
CA VAL A 143 -98.51 -31.54 0.78
C VAL A 143 -99.12 -32.76 1.56
N PRO A 144 -98.47 -33.95 1.73
CA PRO A 144 -97.01 -34.21 1.81
C PRO A 144 -96.44 -35.52 1.15
N GLU A 145 -95.11 -35.68 1.27
CA GLU A 145 -94.33 -36.92 1.56
C GLU A 145 -94.09 -38.10 0.56
N ASN A 146 -92.89 -38.67 0.74
CA ASN A 146 -92.33 -39.99 0.33
C ASN A 146 -91.83 -40.24 -1.11
N ASN A 147 -90.53 -40.58 -1.19
CA ASN A 147 -89.81 -41.60 -1.99
C ASN A 147 -90.11 -41.77 -3.50
N GLU A 148 -89.14 -42.03 -4.40
CA GLU A 148 -87.71 -42.42 -4.28
C GLU A 148 -86.98 -42.17 -5.63
N VAL A 149 -85.65 -42.01 -5.63
CA VAL A 149 -84.66 -42.34 -6.71
C VAL A 149 -84.94 -41.79 -8.14
N PHE A 150 -84.04 -41.03 -8.80
CA PHE A 150 -82.67 -41.39 -9.18
C PHE A 150 -81.65 -40.25 -8.99
N GLN A 151 -80.42 -40.61 -8.61
CA GLN A 151 -79.23 -39.78 -8.77
C GLN A 151 -78.54 -40.13 -10.10
N GLU A 152 -78.11 -39.12 -10.86
CA GLU A 152 -77.03 -39.34 -11.85
C GLU A 152 -75.70 -39.38 -11.10
N ASN A 153 -74.98 -40.49 -11.19
CA ASN A 153 -73.72 -40.67 -10.46
C ASN A 153 -72.62 -39.79 -11.05
N GLU A 154 -71.97 -39.01 -10.20
CA GLU A 154 -70.65 -38.47 -10.47
C GLU A 154 -69.69 -39.63 -10.78
N LYS A 155 -68.90 -39.51 -11.84
CA LYS A 155 -67.87 -40.50 -12.14
C LYS A 155 -66.68 -40.29 -11.21
N ILE A 156 -66.65 -41.07 -10.14
CA ILE A 156 -65.40 -41.41 -9.45
C ILE A 156 -64.45 -41.94 -10.53
N GLN A 157 -63.39 -41.19 -10.82
CA GLN A 157 -62.32 -41.69 -11.67
C GLN A 157 -61.46 -42.65 -10.83
N GLU A 158 -61.10 -43.79 -11.42
CA GLU A 158 -60.09 -44.67 -10.84
C GLU A 158 -58.74 -43.93 -10.80
N PRO A 159 -57.92 -44.10 -9.74
CA PRO A 159 -56.61 -43.47 -9.67
C PRO A 159 -55.73 -43.93 -10.84
N LEU A 160 -55.02 -42.99 -11.46
CA LEU A 160 -54.09 -43.33 -12.54
C LEU A 160 -53.03 -44.32 -12.06
N SER A 161 -52.65 -45.25 -12.93
CA SER A 161 -51.61 -46.23 -12.65
C SER A 161 -50.29 -45.53 -12.30
N VAL A 162 -49.48 -46.13 -11.42
CA VAL A 162 -48.11 -45.67 -11.10
C VAL A 162 -47.28 -45.41 -12.37
N LEU A 163 -47.52 -46.16 -13.45
CA LEU A 163 -46.88 -45.96 -14.75
C LEU A 163 -47.41 -44.74 -15.53
N GLU A 164 -48.68 -44.39 -15.37
CA GLU A 164 -49.33 -43.24 -16.01
C GLU A 164 -48.98 -41.94 -15.27
N ILE A 165 -48.95 -41.96 -13.93
CA ILE A 165 -48.41 -40.87 -13.12
C ILE A 165 -46.94 -40.60 -13.49
N LEU A 166 -46.12 -41.66 -13.61
CA LEU A 166 -44.73 -41.54 -14.07
C LEU A 166 -44.64 -40.99 -15.51
N HIS A 167 -45.65 -41.24 -16.35
CA HIS A 167 -45.71 -40.68 -17.70
C HIS A 167 -46.05 -39.18 -17.69
N LEU A 168 -46.96 -38.72 -16.84
CA LEU A 168 -47.25 -37.29 -16.63
C LEU A 168 -46.01 -36.53 -16.15
N ILE A 169 -45.24 -37.12 -15.21
CA ILE A 169 -43.93 -36.58 -14.77
C ILE A 169 -42.98 -36.42 -15.98
N GLN A 170 -42.91 -37.42 -16.86
CA GLN A 170 -42.04 -37.39 -18.06
C GLN A 170 -42.50 -36.36 -19.12
N GLN A 171 -43.80 -36.10 -19.27
CA GLN A 171 -44.30 -35.01 -20.13
C GLN A 171 -44.07 -33.62 -19.50
N ARG A 172 -43.87 -33.59 -18.17
CA ARG A 172 -43.77 -32.43 -17.27
C ARG A 172 -45.10 -31.72 -16.99
N ASP A 173 -46.18 -32.48 -16.91
CA ASP A 173 -47.49 -32.02 -16.40
C ASP A 173 -47.50 -32.17 -14.86
N LEU A 174 -46.63 -31.41 -14.21
CA LEU A 174 -46.17 -31.66 -12.84
C LEU A 174 -47.27 -31.50 -11.78
N ARG A 175 -48.22 -30.58 -11.98
CA ARG A 175 -49.35 -30.35 -11.06
C ARG A 175 -50.36 -31.49 -11.07
N SER A 176 -50.70 -32.00 -12.25
CA SER A 176 -51.55 -33.19 -12.41
C SER A 176 -50.88 -34.42 -11.79
N ALA A 177 -49.56 -34.56 -11.96
CA ALA A 177 -48.80 -35.62 -11.30
C ALA A 177 -48.84 -35.50 -9.76
N ASP A 178 -48.61 -34.32 -9.17
CA ASP A 178 -48.72 -34.11 -7.71
C ASP A 178 -50.11 -34.45 -7.17
N GLN A 179 -51.18 -34.04 -7.88
CA GLN A 179 -52.55 -34.39 -7.50
C GLN A 179 -52.75 -35.91 -7.46
N HIS A 180 -52.39 -36.64 -8.52
CA HIS A 180 -52.59 -38.09 -8.57
C HIS A 180 -51.66 -38.86 -7.61
N ILE A 181 -50.49 -38.32 -7.25
CA ILE A 181 -49.67 -38.89 -6.15
C ILE A 181 -50.34 -38.64 -4.78
N THR A 182 -50.99 -37.49 -4.59
CA THR A 182 -51.76 -37.19 -3.36
C THR A 182 -52.95 -38.13 -3.20
N GLU A 183 -53.66 -38.41 -4.29
CA GLU A 183 -54.76 -39.38 -4.33
C GLU A 183 -54.23 -40.79 -3.97
N LEU A 184 -53.07 -41.18 -4.50
CA LEU A 184 -52.39 -42.44 -4.17
C LEU A 184 -51.89 -42.50 -2.71
N GLU A 185 -51.47 -41.38 -2.11
CA GLU A 185 -51.17 -41.27 -0.68
C GLU A 185 -52.42 -41.44 0.18
N ALA A 186 -53.53 -40.78 -0.19
CA ALA A 186 -54.80 -40.86 0.54
C ALA A 186 -55.38 -42.29 0.55
N GLU A 187 -55.22 -43.05 -0.54
CA GLU A 187 -55.57 -44.48 -0.58
C GLU A 187 -54.66 -45.35 0.31
N CYS A 188 -53.38 -45.00 0.46
CA CYS A 188 -52.46 -45.72 1.35
C CYS A 188 -52.81 -45.53 2.82
N ASP A 189 -53.15 -44.30 3.24
CA ASP A 189 -53.54 -43.99 4.62
C ASP A 189 -55.00 -44.41 4.93
N GLY A 190 -55.90 -44.33 3.94
CA GLY A 190 -57.29 -44.76 4.06
C GLY A 190 -57.50 -46.28 4.16
N GLY A 191 -56.46 -47.08 3.84
CA GLY A 191 -56.50 -48.54 3.72
C GLY A 191 -56.70 -49.36 5.02
N THR A 192 -57.33 -48.80 6.05
CA THR A 192 -57.58 -49.47 7.35
C THR A 192 -59.00 -50.11 7.42
N SER A 193 -59.57 -50.48 6.28
CA SER A 193 -60.81 -51.28 6.21
C SER A 193 -60.48 -52.78 6.17
N PRO A 194 -61.08 -53.64 7.02
CA PRO A 194 -60.63 -55.02 7.18
C PRO A 194 -61.30 -56.02 6.21
N ASP A 195 -61.21 -55.80 4.89
CA ASP A 195 -61.49 -56.89 3.94
C ASP A 195 -60.73 -56.79 2.59
N VAL A 196 -60.51 -57.97 1.99
CA VAL A 196 -60.02 -58.26 0.63
C VAL A 196 -58.68 -57.65 0.18
N ASN A 197 -57.61 -58.45 0.33
CA ASN A 197 -56.48 -58.56 -0.61
C ASN A 197 -55.57 -57.32 -0.81
N LEU A 198 -55.10 -56.72 0.28
CA LEU A 198 -54.06 -55.69 0.24
C LEU A 198 -52.74 -56.19 -0.40
N LYS A 199 -52.28 -55.48 -1.45
CA LYS A 199 -50.83 -55.37 -1.74
C LYS A 199 -50.15 -54.87 -0.46
N SER A 200 -48.98 -55.40 -0.11
CA SER A 200 -48.35 -55.00 1.17
C SER A 200 -48.06 -53.49 1.19
N PRO A 201 -48.53 -52.72 2.19
CA PRO A 201 -48.50 -51.25 2.15
C PRO A 201 -47.07 -50.69 2.03
N GLY A 202 -46.08 -51.40 2.60
CA GLY A 202 -44.65 -51.12 2.41
C GLY A 202 -44.09 -51.38 1.00
N ARG A 203 -44.94 -51.65 -0.01
CA ARG A 203 -44.63 -51.52 -1.44
C ARG A 203 -45.26 -50.25 -2.01
N GLN A 204 -46.57 -50.02 -1.85
CA GLN A 204 -47.24 -48.81 -2.35
C GLN A 204 -46.61 -47.53 -1.79
N ALA A 205 -46.26 -47.49 -0.49
CA ALA A 205 -45.54 -46.37 0.11
C ALA A 205 -44.14 -46.12 -0.53
N LYS A 206 -43.49 -47.16 -1.07
CA LYS A 206 -42.23 -47.03 -1.82
C LYS A 206 -42.47 -46.57 -3.26
N ASP A 207 -43.54 -47.05 -3.89
CA ASP A 207 -43.95 -46.62 -5.23
C ASP A 207 -44.31 -45.12 -5.20
N VAL A 208 -45.05 -44.66 -4.17
CA VAL A 208 -45.28 -43.24 -3.84
C VAL A 208 -43.96 -42.48 -3.63
N THR A 209 -43.03 -43.01 -2.82
CA THR A 209 -41.72 -42.37 -2.59
C THR A 209 -40.94 -42.19 -3.89
N LEU A 210 -40.90 -43.22 -4.75
CA LEU A 210 -40.22 -43.18 -6.05
C LEU A 210 -40.91 -42.23 -7.05
N LEU A 211 -42.24 -42.08 -6.99
CA LEU A 211 -42.97 -41.08 -7.76
C LEU A 211 -42.61 -39.65 -7.30
N TYR A 212 -42.51 -39.39 -6.00
CA TYR A 212 -42.02 -38.10 -5.50
C TYR A 212 -40.55 -37.84 -5.86
N GLU A 213 -39.67 -38.84 -5.78
CA GLU A 213 -38.28 -38.71 -6.25
C GLU A 213 -38.22 -38.34 -7.75
N ALA A 214 -39.07 -38.96 -8.57
CA ALA A 214 -39.17 -38.66 -10.00
C ALA A 214 -39.76 -37.27 -10.27
N LEU A 215 -40.82 -36.88 -9.56
CA LEU A 215 -41.47 -35.56 -9.65
C LEU A 215 -40.48 -34.45 -9.30
N MET A 216 -39.86 -34.53 -8.12
CA MET A 216 -38.83 -33.58 -7.67
C MET A 216 -37.69 -33.48 -8.68
N LYS A 217 -37.23 -34.60 -9.23
CA LYS A 217 -36.13 -34.61 -10.22
C LYS A 217 -36.48 -33.81 -11.48
N GLU A 218 -37.68 -33.95 -12.04
CA GLU A 218 -38.09 -33.15 -13.21
C GLU A 218 -38.43 -31.69 -12.84
N MET A 219 -38.99 -31.42 -11.65
CA MET A 219 -39.15 -30.05 -11.14
C MET A 219 -37.81 -29.32 -11.10
N TRP A 220 -36.77 -29.95 -10.54
CA TRP A 220 -35.43 -29.36 -10.44
C TRP A 220 -34.71 -29.29 -11.80
N ALA A 221 -35.02 -30.17 -12.76
CA ALA A 221 -34.55 -30.05 -14.13
C ALA A 221 -35.16 -28.82 -14.83
N VAL A 222 -36.46 -28.55 -14.66
CA VAL A 222 -37.11 -27.33 -15.16
C VAL A 222 -36.51 -26.06 -14.53
N VAL A 223 -36.14 -26.09 -13.25
CA VAL A 223 -35.44 -24.97 -12.59
C VAL A 223 -34.04 -24.75 -13.17
N ASP A 224 -33.27 -25.81 -13.47
CA ASP A 224 -31.94 -25.69 -14.09
C ASP A 224 -32.00 -25.19 -15.56
N GLU A 225 -33.06 -25.57 -16.28
CA GLU A 225 -33.38 -25.07 -17.63
C GLU A 225 -33.92 -23.64 -17.63
N SER A 226 -34.42 -23.12 -16.50
CA SER A 226 -35.01 -21.77 -16.44
C SER A 226 -34.00 -20.68 -16.82
N LEU A 227 -32.78 -20.74 -16.28
CA LEU A 227 -31.65 -19.85 -16.61
C LEU A 227 -31.04 -20.08 -18.03
N ASN A 228 -31.69 -20.83 -18.91
CA ASN A 228 -31.31 -20.95 -20.33
C ASN A 228 -32.34 -20.34 -21.29
N ASN A 229 -33.58 -20.11 -20.85
CA ASN A 229 -34.70 -19.78 -21.72
C ASN A 229 -35.11 -18.30 -21.56
N LYS A 230 -35.06 -17.53 -22.65
CA LYS A 230 -35.38 -16.09 -22.65
C LYS A 230 -36.83 -15.83 -23.04
N GLY A 231 -37.80 -16.31 -22.24
CA GLY A 231 -39.22 -16.27 -22.59
C GLY A 231 -40.16 -16.67 -21.45
N LYS A 232 -41.45 -16.85 -21.75
CA LYS A 232 -42.45 -17.30 -20.75
C LYS A 232 -42.19 -18.75 -20.34
N HIS A 233 -41.96 -18.99 -19.05
CA HIS A 233 -41.64 -20.30 -18.52
C HIS A 233 -42.90 -21.10 -18.13
N GLN A 234 -43.73 -21.51 -19.09
CA GLN A 234 -44.99 -22.24 -18.81
C GLN A 234 -44.79 -23.48 -17.91
N LYS A 235 -43.68 -24.22 -18.09
CA LYS A 235 -43.36 -25.39 -17.26
C LYS A 235 -42.92 -25.03 -15.82
N LEU A 236 -42.54 -23.78 -15.58
CA LEU A 236 -42.18 -23.26 -14.26
C LEU A 236 -43.42 -22.80 -13.49
N ASP A 237 -44.46 -22.33 -14.20
CA ASP A 237 -45.79 -22.05 -13.62
C ASP A 237 -46.42 -23.33 -13.02
N GLU A 238 -46.09 -24.52 -13.57
CA GLU A 238 -46.43 -25.82 -12.98
C GLU A 238 -45.58 -26.18 -11.75
N VAL A 239 -44.26 -25.92 -11.76
CA VAL A 239 -43.40 -26.10 -10.58
C VAL A 239 -43.85 -25.23 -9.40
N ILE A 240 -44.19 -23.97 -9.67
CA ILE A 240 -44.75 -23.04 -8.67
C ILE A 240 -46.10 -23.56 -8.18
N GLY A 241 -46.94 -24.07 -9.09
CA GLY A 241 -48.22 -24.71 -8.75
C GLY A 241 -48.07 -25.84 -7.74
N VAL A 242 -47.17 -26.79 -7.98
CA VAL A 242 -46.89 -27.90 -7.05
C VAL A 242 -46.39 -27.40 -5.70
N ILE A 243 -45.46 -26.43 -5.67
CA ILE A 243 -44.94 -25.89 -4.40
C ILE A 243 -46.06 -25.22 -3.60
N GLN A 244 -46.90 -24.39 -4.23
CA GLN A 244 -48.03 -23.74 -3.55
C GLN A 244 -49.12 -24.73 -3.12
N GLN A 245 -49.34 -25.80 -3.88
CA GLN A 245 -50.29 -26.85 -3.55
C GLN A 245 -49.83 -27.68 -2.34
N GLU A 246 -48.53 -27.96 -2.21
CA GLU A 246 -47.96 -28.60 -1.03
C GLU A 246 -47.89 -27.65 0.19
N GLU A 247 -47.48 -26.39 0.01
CA GLU A 247 -47.43 -25.39 1.10
C GLU A 247 -48.83 -25.04 1.66
N ALA A 248 -49.90 -25.28 0.90
CA ALA A 248 -51.28 -25.08 1.35
C ALA A 248 -51.86 -26.26 2.17
N ARG A 249 -51.20 -27.43 2.16
CA ARG A 249 -51.65 -28.60 2.94
C ARG A 249 -51.31 -28.40 4.42
N GLN A 250 -52.21 -28.84 5.32
CA GLN A 250 -51.95 -28.88 6.76
C GLN A 250 -52.21 -30.30 7.27
N GLY A 251 -51.15 -31.02 7.64
CA GLY A 251 -51.25 -32.39 8.14
C GLY A 251 -49.89 -32.93 8.64
N PRO A 252 -49.85 -34.13 9.25
CA PRO A 252 -48.63 -34.67 9.89
C PRO A 252 -47.44 -34.91 8.95
N LEU A 253 -47.71 -35.09 7.65
CA LEU A 253 -46.73 -35.19 6.57
C LEU A 253 -46.69 -33.94 5.68
N GLY A 254 -47.64 -33.01 5.88
CA GLY A 254 -48.01 -31.93 4.95
C GLY A 254 -47.12 -30.69 5.02
N ASN A 255 -45.81 -30.86 5.19
CA ASN A 255 -44.84 -29.84 4.86
C ASN A 255 -43.51 -30.52 4.51
N LYS A 256 -43.42 -31.05 3.28
CA LYS A 256 -42.23 -31.73 2.74
C LYS A 256 -41.07 -30.75 2.41
N ASP A 257 -40.99 -29.61 3.11
CA ASP A 257 -39.95 -28.58 2.97
C ASP A 257 -39.76 -28.10 1.50
N MET A 258 -40.82 -28.08 0.68
CA MET A 258 -40.70 -27.94 -0.79
C MET A 258 -40.01 -26.64 -1.23
N ARG A 259 -40.29 -25.51 -0.57
CA ARG A 259 -39.60 -24.24 -0.81
C ARG A 259 -38.10 -24.31 -0.48
N ARG A 260 -37.71 -25.07 0.54
CA ARG A 260 -36.31 -25.34 0.86
C ARG A 260 -35.66 -26.24 -0.19
N HIS A 261 -36.31 -27.32 -0.61
CA HIS A 261 -35.81 -28.18 -1.69
C HIS A 261 -35.65 -27.41 -3.02
N TRP A 262 -36.53 -26.44 -3.30
CA TRP A 262 -36.40 -25.49 -4.41
C TRP A 262 -35.20 -24.55 -4.23
N VAL A 263 -34.97 -23.95 -3.06
CA VAL A 263 -33.75 -23.16 -2.75
C VAL A 263 -32.48 -24.01 -2.95
N GLU A 264 -32.48 -25.25 -2.47
CA GLU A 264 -31.36 -26.18 -2.64
C GLU A 264 -31.20 -26.63 -4.10
N ALA A 265 -32.26 -26.65 -4.92
CA ALA A 265 -32.18 -26.88 -6.37
C ALA A 265 -31.62 -25.67 -7.14
N VAL A 266 -32.06 -24.45 -6.80
CA VAL A 266 -31.49 -23.19 -7.32
C VAL A 266 -30.00 -23.12 -6.99
N GLY A 267 -29.63 -23.41 -5.74
CA GLY A 267 -28.24 -23.49 -5.29
C GLY A 267 -27.40 -24.46 -6.14
N ARG A 268 -27.88 -25.69 -6.34
CA ARG A 268 -27.21 -26.71 -7.17
C ARG A 268 -27.10 -26.32 -8.65
N SER A 269 -28.09 -25.63 -9.22
CA SER A 269 -28.02 -25.11 -10.61
C SER A 269 -26.92 -24.04 -10.74
N VAL A 270 -26.88 -23.08 -9.81
CA VAL A 270 -25.85 -22.03 -9.77
C VAL A 270 -24.46 -22.62 -9.54
N GLU A 271 -24.31 -23.54 -8.59
CA GLU A 271 -23.06 -24.26 -8.31
C GLU A 271 -22.55 -25.00 -9.56
N LYS A 272 -23.44 -25.71 -10.28
CA LYS A 272 -23.14 -26.40 -11.54
C LYS A 272 -22.67 -25.44 -12.64
N ARG A 273 -23.30 -24.27 -12.79
CA ARG A 273 -22.87 -23.21 -13.73
C ARG A 273 -21.50 -22.63 -13.39
N LEU A 274 -21.26 -22.38 -12.10
CA LEU A 274 -19.98 -21.85 -11.63
C LEU A 274 -18.86 -22.89 -11.82
N LYS A 275 -19.06 -24.15 -11.42
CA LYS A 275 -18.11 -25.24 -11.67
C LYS A 275 -17.81 -25.44 -13.16
N GLY A 276 -18.83 -25.40 -14.02
CA GLY A 276 -18.64 -25.47 -15.48
C GLY A 276 -17.76 -24.35 -16.08
N ASN A 277 -17.70 -23.17 -15.43
CA ASN A 277 -16.80 -22.09 -15.83
C ASN A 277 -15.34 -22.27 -15.33
N LEU A 278 -15.19 -22.99 -14.21
CA LEU A 278 -13.91 -23.30 -13.56
C LEU A 278 -13.24 -24.55 -14.13
N GLU A 279 -14.02 -25.53 -14.61
CA GLU A 279 -13.56 -26.81 -15.18
C GLU A 279 -13.03 -26.66 -16.62
N GLY A 280 -12.10 -25.72 -16.81
CA GLY A 280 -11.32 -25.55 -18.04
C GLY A 280 -9.83 -25.73 -17.76
N LYS A 281 -9.18 -26.67 -18.45
CA LYS A 281 -7.72 -26.86 -18.34
C LYS A 281 -6.98 -25.57 -18.71
N MET A 282 -6.06 -25.13 -17.85
CA MET A 282 -5.08 -24.06 -18.10
C MET A 282 -5.64 -22.62 -18.21
N GLY A 283 -6.59 -22.23 -17.35
CA GLY A 283 -6.97 -20.82 -17.13
C GLY A 283 -6.34 -20.24 -15.86
N SER A 284 -5.69 -19.08 -15.96
CA SER A 284 -5.15 -18.34 -14.80
C SER A 284 -6.24 -17.91 -13.81
N LEU A 285 -5.88 -17.58 -12.56
CA LEU A 285 -6.85 -17.18 -11.54
C LEU A 285 -7.72 -15.98 -11.98
N SER A 286 -7.11 -14.96 -12.60
CA SER A 286 -7.83 -13.85 -13.22
C SER A 286 -8.78 -14.32 -14.33
N SER A 287 -8.36 -15.24 -15.20
CA SER A 287 -9.22 -15.83 -16.25
C SER A 287 -10.43 -16.60 -15.69
N GLN A 288 -10.28 -17.23 -14.52
CA GLN A 288 -11.37 -17.92 -13.82
C GLN A 288 -12.35 -16.89 -13.22
N ALA A 289 -11.82 -15.91 -12.49
CA ALA A 289 -12.57 -14.83 -11.86
C ALA A 289 -13.42 -14.05 -12.87
N ASP A 290 -12.86 -13.74 -14.04
CA ASP A 290 -13.52 -12.92 -15.05
C ASP A 290 -14.62 -13.69 -15.81
N ARG A 291 -14.52 -15.02 -15.91
CA ARG A 291 -15.63 -15.90 -16.36
C ARG A 291 -16.75 -15.94 -15.33
N VAL A 292 -16.42 -16.24 -14.08
CA VAL A 292 -17.35 -16.27 -12.94
C VAL A 292 -18.12 -14.94 -12.82
N LYS A 293 -17.42 -13.81 -12.96
CA LYS A 293 -18.00 -12.46 -12.98
C LYS A 293 -19.01 -12.27 -14.12
N ARG A 294 -18.66 -12.64 -15.35
CA ARG A 294 -19.53 -12.50 -16.52
C ARG A 294 -20.78 -13.37 -16.38
N THR A 295 -20.63 -14.66 -16.04
CA THR A 295 -21.77 -15.56 -15.82
C THR A 295 -22.70 -15.06 -14.71
N ALA A 296 -22.17 -14.68 -13.55
CA ALA A 296 -23.00 -14.18 -12.44
C ALA A 296 -23.77 -12.90 -12.83
N VAL A 297 -23.14 -11.95 -13.54
CA VAL A 297 -23.81 -10.71 -13.98
C VAL A 297 -24.86 -10.99 -15.07
N GLU A 298 -24.57 -11.87 -16.03
CA GLU A 298 -25.49 -12.21 -17.13
C GLU A 298 -26.71 -12.99 -16.61
N ASP A 299 -26.50 -13.98 -15.74
CA ASP A 299 -27.58 -14.75 -15.13
C ASP A 299 -28.43 -13.89 -14.17
N LEU A 300 -27.83 -13.05 -13.30
CA LEU A 300 -28.60 -12.15 -12.42
C LEU A 300 -29.43 -11.12 -13.22
N LYS A 301 -28.91 -10.62 -14.34
CA LYS A 301 -29.71 -9.79 -15.27
C LYS A 301 -30.86 -10.59 -15.91
N MET A 302 -30.66 -11.87 -16.22
CA MET A 302 -31.73 -12.74 -16.70
C MET A 302 -32.82 -12.94 -15.64
N VAL A 303 -32.42 -13.23 -14.39
CA VAL A 303 -33.33 -13.40 -13.25
C VAL A 303 -34.21 -12.17 -13.07
N LYS A 304 -33.61 -10.96 -13.00
CA LYS A 304 -34.36 -9.71 -12.84
C LYS A 304 -35.34 -9.45 -13.99
N ASN A 305 -34.92 -9.68 -15.22
CA ASN A 305 -35.70 -9.26 -16.40
C ASN A 305 -36.80 -10.26 -16.80
N HIS A 306 -36.68 -11.53 -16.43
CA HIS A 306 -37.62 -12.59 -16.85
C HIS A 306 -38.19 -13.37 -15.67
N LEU A 307 -37.35 -13.95 -14.82
CA LEU A 307 -37.81 -14.87 -13.76
C LEU A 307 -38.58 -14.16 -12.63
N VAL A 308 -38.18 -12.95 -12.24
CA VAL A 308 -38.92 -12.14 -11.23
C VAL A 308 -40.37 -11.87 -11.65
N CYS A 309 -40.68 -11.88 -12.94
CA CYS A 309 -42.04 -11.71 -13.46
C CYS A 309 -42.84 -13.03 -13.57
N SER A 310 -42.19 -14.19 -13.44
CA SER A 310 -42.83 -15.53 -13.48
C SER A 310 -43.19 -16.08 -12.10
N TYR A 311 -42.61 -15.57 -11.01
CA TYR A 311 -42.87 -16.06 -9.65
C TYR A 311 -43.73 -15.09 -8.82
N PRO A 312 -44.52 -15.62 -7.85
CA PRO A 312 -45.12 -14.83 -6.79
C PRO A 312 -44.07 -14.08 -5.95
N LYS A 313 -44.45 -12.93 -5.37
CA LYS A 313 -43.49 -12.01 -4.70
C LYS A 313 -42.86 -12.59 -3.45
N ASP A 314 -43.57 -13.46 -2.73
CA ASP A 314 -43.11 -14.15 -1.52
C ASP A 314 -41.97 -15.16 -1.77
N PHE A 315 -41.72 -15.55 -3.02
CA PHE A 315 -40.59 -16.40 -3.38
C PHE A 315 -39.26 -15.63 -3.42
N GLU A 316 -39.28 -14.28 -3.41
CA GLU A 316 -38.09 -13.41 -3.35
C GLU A 316 -36.93 -13.80 -4.30
N VAL A 317 -37.27 -14.36 -5.46
CA VAL A 317 -36.37 -15.15 -6.34
C VAL A 317 -35.01 -14.49 -6.59
N PHE A 318 -35.00 -13.17 -6.79
CA PHE A 318 -33.75 -12.43 -7.00
C PHE A 318 -32.78 -12.53 -5.81
N ARG A 319 -33.26 -12.42 -4.57
CA ARG A 319 -32.43 -12.57 -3.35
C ARG A 319 -31.87 -13.98 -3.23
N ILE A 320 -32.64 -15.00 -3.63
CA ILE A 320 -32.24 -16.42 -3.53
C ILE A 320 -31.22 -16.80 -4.61
N TYR A 321 -31.39 -16.37 -5.86
CA TYR A 321 -30.33 -16.54 -6.87
C TYR A 321 -29.09 -15.71 -6.49
N LEU A 322 -29.25 -14.48 -6.01
CA LEU A 322 -28.11 -13.65 -5.57
C LEU A 322 -27.31 -14.31 -4.45
N SER A 323 -27.97 -14.84 -3.42
CA SER A 323 -27.29 -15.53 -2.30
C SER A 323 -26.63 -16.84 -2.77
N ALA A 324 -27.21 -17.57 -3.71
CA ALA A 324 -26.60 -18.74 -4.34
C ALA A 324 -25.32 -18.38 -5.15
N TYR A 325 -25.37 -17.32 -5.98
CA TYR A 325 -24.17 -16.85 -6.71
C TYR A 325 -23.10 -16.33 -5.74
N HIS A 326 -23.49 -15.57 -4.73
CA HIS A 326 -22.58 -15.08 -3.70
C HIS A 326 -21.89 -16.23 -2.97
N LYS A 327 -22.64 -17.24 -2.49
CA LYS A 327 -22.10 -18.43 -1.83
C LYS A 327 -21.14 -19.21 -2.73
N GLY A 328 -21.50 -19.47 -3.98
CA GLY A 328 -20.63 -20.18 -4.92
C GLY A 328 -19.35 -19.41 -5.28
N ILE A 329 -19.41 -18.07 -5.32
CA ILE A 329 -18.23 -17.20 -5.50
C ILE A 329 -17.35 -17.23 -4.24
N ALA A 330 -17.94 -17.18 -3.04
CA ALA A 330 -17.21 -17.32 -1.78
C ALA A 330 -16.52 -18.69 -1.68
N GLU A 331 -17.20 -19.79 -2.01
CA GLU A 331 -16.62 -21.15 -2.02
C GLU A 331 -15.46 -21.27 -3.02
N TRP A 332 -15.59 -20.70 -4.23
CA TRP A 332 -14.48 -20.63 -5.19
C TRP A 332 -13.31 -19.81 -4.65
N LEU A 333 -13.56 -18.64 -4.06
CA LEU A 333 -12.50 -17.72 -3.61
C LEU A 333 -11.75 -18.28 -2.38
N ASN A 334 -12.45 -18.87 -1.41
CA ASN A 334 -11.83 -19.61 -0.31
C ASN A 334 -11.15 -20.92 -0.80
N GLY A 335 -11.62 -21.51 -1.90
CA GLY A 335 -10.96 -22.64 -2.57
C GLY A 335 -9.69 -22.26 -3.34
N ALA A 336 -9.59 -21.01 -3.80
CA ALA A 336 -8.37 -20.44 -4.37
C ALA A 336 -7.38 -20.05 -3.26
N ALA A 337 -7.85 -19.43 -2.17
CA ALA A 337 -7.06 -19.03 -1.00
C ALA A 337 -6.31 -20.18 -0.31
N LYS A 338 -6.75 -21.44 -0.49
CA LYS A 338 -6.13 -22.65 0.08
C LYS A 338 -5.02 -23.26 -0.78
N ARG A 339 -4.62 -22.60 -1.87
CA ARG A 339 -3.52 -23.03 -2.75
C ARG A 339 -2.22 -22.36 -2.30
N ASN A 340 -1.08 -22.91 -2.73
CA ASN A 340 0.16 -22.13 -2.71
C ASN A 340 0.04 -21.04 -3.78
N LEU A 341 -0.03 -19.79 -3.36
CA LEU A 341 -0.27 -18.62 -4.21
C LEU A 341 0.97 -17.75 -4.29
N GLU A 342 1.23 -17.15 -5.44
CA GLU A 342 2.24 -16.08 -5.54
C GLU A 342 1.71 -14.77 -4.94
N ASN A 343 2.61 -13.88 -4.49
CA ASN A 343 2.22 -12.56 -3.93
C ASN A 343 1.26 -11.79 -4.86
N ASN A 344 1.44 -11.90 -6.19
CA ASN A 344 0.57 -11.27 -7.18
C ASN A 344 -0.86 -11.87 -7.20
N GLU A 345 -1.00 -13.16 -6.95
CA GLU A 345 -2.30 -13.83 -6.83
C GLU A 345 -2.95 -13.52 -5.48
N ILE A 346 -2.18 -13.39 -4.39
CA ILE A 346 -2.68 -12.95 -3.09
C ILE A 346 -3.24 -11.51 -3.20
N TYR A 347 -2.47 -10.58 -3.78
CA TYR A 347 -2.96 -9.23 -4.09
C TYR A 347 -4.24 -9.26 -4.94
N PHE A 348 -4.35 -10.18 -5.91
CA PHE A 348 -5.54 -10.32 -6.74
C PHE A 348 -6.76 -10.83 -5.96
N ILE A 349 -6.59 -11.81 -5.07
CA ILE A 349 -7.68 -12.34 -4.23
C ILE A 349 -8.20 -11.26 -3.26
N LEU A 350 -7.31 -10.51 -2.63
CA LEU A 350 -7.67 -9.46 -1.68
C LEU A 350 -8.37 -8.27 -2.37
N ASP A 351 -7.90 -7.86 -3.55
CA ASP A 351 -8.58 -6.86 -4.40
C ASP A 351 -9.95 -7.36 -4.87
N TRP A 352 -10.05 -8.63 -5.26
CA TRP A 352 -11.31 -9.20 -5.75
C TRP A 352 -12.38 -9.28 -4.67
N ASN A 353 -11.99 -9.67 -3.45
CA ASN A 353 -12.84 -9.68 -2.26
C ASN A 353 -13.36 -8.27 -1.92
N SER A 354 -12.49 -7.27 -1.95
CA SER A 354 -12.75 -5.95 -1.35
C SER A 354 -13.36 -4.96 -2.36
N ASN A 355 -12.81 -4.92 -3.58
CA ASN A 355 -13.16 -3.94 -4.61
C ASN A 355 -13.89 -4.53 -5.82
N VAL A 356 -13.38 -5.61 -6.41
CA VAL A 356 -13.86 -6.00 -7.75
C VAL A 356 -15.25 -6.61 -7.70
N TYR A 357 -15.59 -7.39 -6.67
CA TYR A 357 -16.94 -7.90 -6.50
C TYR A 357 -17.96 -6.80 -6.17
N SER A 358 -17.62 -5.92 -5.23
CA SER A 358 -18.47 -4.80 -4.81
C SER A 358 -18.73 -3.83 -5.97
N ARG A 359 -17.70 -3.45 -6.73
CA ARG A 359 -17.78 -2.54 -7.88
C ARG A 359 -18.36 -3.19 -9.14
N ASP A 360 -17.79 -4.30 -9.62
CA ASP A 360 -18.13 -4.85 -10.94
C ASP A 360 -19.37 -5.77 -10.93
N VAL A 361 -19.84 -6.24 -9.76
CA VAL A 361 -21.02 -7.11 -9.64
C VAL A 361 -22.14 -6.42 -8.86
N LEU A 362 -21.92 -6.07 -7.59
CA LEU A 362 -22.98 -5.56 -6.71
C LEU A 362 -23.44 -4.14 -7.08
N SER A 363 -22.50 -3.23 -7.37
CA SER A 363 -22.81 -1.80 -7.63
C SER A 363 -23.46 -1.52 -8.98
N ARG A 364 -23.74 -2.54 -9.80
CA ARG A 364 -24.46 -2.37 -11.07
C ARG A 364 -25.89 -1.90 -10.83
N PRO A 365 -26.42 -0.91 -11.57
CA PRO A 365 -27.77 -0.37 -11.35
C PRO A 365 -28.88 -1.41 -11.56
N GLU A 366 -28.61 -2.49 -12.31
CA GLU A 366 -29.55 -3.60 -12.42
C GLU A 366 -29.64 -4.44 -11.13
N ILE A 367 -28.61 -4.44 -10.27
CA ILE A 367 -28.49 -5.35 -9.12
C ILE A 367 -28.58 -4.58 -7.79
N SER A 368 -27.91 -3.43 -7.68
CA SER A 368 -27.77 -2.64 -6.44
C SER A 368 -29.09 -2.26 -5.76
N LEU A 369 -30.11 -1.92 -6.56
CA LEU A 369 -31.46 -1.55 -6.08
C LEU A 369 -32.23 -2.69 -5.40
N LEU A 370 -31.69 -3.91 -5.38
CA LEU A 370 -32.30 -5.13 -4.83
C LEU A 370 -31.37 -5.84 -3.82
N ILE A 371 -30.32 -5.17 -3.34
CA ILE A 371 -29.37 -5.70 -2.36
C ILE A 371 -29.70 -5.16 -0.97
N ASN A 372 -29.85 -6.07 0.00
CA ASN A 372 -29.72 -5.78 1.43
C ASN A 372 -28.28 -6.14 1.87
N PRO A 373 -27.40 -5.17 2.18
CA PRO A 373 -25.99 -5.46 2.48
C PRO A 373 -25.77 -6.34 3.72
N LEU A 374 -26.71 -6.35 4.66
CA LEU A 374 -26.66 -7.12 5.91
C LEU A 374 -26.92 -8.63 5.72
N GLU A 375 -27.39 -9.05 4.55
CA GLU A 375 -27.76 -10.44 4.26
C GLU A 375 -26.69 -11.21 3.47
N LEU A 376 -25.78 -10.47 2.83
CA LEU A 376 -24.63 -11.01 2.14
C LEU A 376 -23.50 -11.20 3.16
N GLY A 377 -23.03 -12.44 3.30
CA GLY A 377 -21.88 -12.74 4.14
C GLY A 377 -20.58 -12.15 3.58
N PRO A 378 -19.46 -12.29 4.31
CA PRO A 378 -18.16 -11.94 3.77
C PRO A 378 -17.73 -13.01 2.75
N LEU A 379 -17.18 -12.58 1.59
CA LEU A 379 -16.73 -13.51 0.54
C LEU A 379 -15.55 -14.37 1.02
N LEU A 380 -14.56 -13.77 1.66
CA LEU A 380 -13.52 -14.48 2.42
C LEU A 380 -13.90 -14.52 3.90
N LEU A 381 -13.68 -15.66 4.54
CA LEU A 381 -13.72 -15.73 6.01
C LEU A 381 -12.66 -14.78 6.58
N CYS A 382 -12.97 -14.08 7.69
CA CYS A 382 -12.06 -13.10 8.30
C CYS A 382 -10.67 -13.68 8.57
N ASP A 383 -10.60 -14.87 9.16
CA ASP A 383 -9.35 -15.59 9.44
C ASP A 383 -8.54 -15.87 8.16
N VAL A 384 -9.22 -16.23 7.07
CA VAL A 384 -8.59 -16.51 5.75
C VAL A 384 -8.10 -15.20 5.11
N ARG A 385 -8.85 -14.10 5.26
CA ARG A 385 -8.42 -12.78 4.80
C ARG A 385 -7.16 -12.33 5.55
N THR A 386 -7.19 -12.34 6.89
CA THR A 386 -6.05 -11.91 7.72
C THR A 386 -4.81 -12.77 7.45
N MET A 387 -4.97 -14.09 7.35
CA MET A 387 -3.89 -15.01 6.98
C MET A 387 -3.28 -14.68 5.61
N LEU A 388 -4.08 -14.32 4.60
CA LEU A 388 -3.57 -13.88 3.29
C LEU A 388 -2.85 -12.52 3.36
N GLU A 389 -3.37 -11.58 4.15
CA GLU A 389 -2.76 -10.26 4.36
C GLU A 389 -1.39 -10.41 5.07
N GLU A 390 -1.32 -11.19 6.15
CA GLU A 390 -0.08 -11.54 6.87
C GLU A 390 0.94 -12.27 5.99
N GLN A 391 0.52 -13.26 5.21
CA GLN A 391 1.40 -13.97 4.27
C GLN A 391 1.93 -13.03 3.18
N CYS A 392 1.09 -12.14 2.64
CA CYS A 392 1.52 -11.15 1.65
C CYS A 392 2.57 -10.20 2.23
N VAL A 393 2.32 -9.66 3.44
CA VAL A 393 3.25 -8.79 4.17
C VAL A 393 4.58 -9.52 4.42
N SER A 394 4.54 -10.73 4.98
CA SER A 394 5.75 -11.52 5.31
C SER A 394 6.60 -11.81 4.07
N ALA A 395 5.97 -12.22 2.96
CA ALA A 395 6.64 -12.50 1.71
C ALA A 395 7.15 -11.23 0.99
N VAL A 396 6.51 -10.08 1.22
CA VAL A 396 7.02 -8.78 0.76
C VAL A 396 8.23 -8.35 1.60
N GLN A 397 8.17 -8.42 2.93
CA GLN A 397 9.27 -8.04 3.82
C GLN A 397 10.58 -8.76 3.47
N LEU A 398 10.55 -10.10 3.39
CA LEU A 398 11.72 -10.91 3.06
C LEU A 398 12.37 -10.47 1.73
N ARG A 399 11.54 -10.27 0.69
CA ARG A 399 11.99 -9.88 -0.65
C ARG A 399 12.45 -8.41 -0.72
N VAL A 400 11.85 -7.53 0.05
CA VAL A 400 12.25 -6.12 0.17
C VAL A 400 13.60 -6.03 0.86
N THR A 401 13.75 -6.65 2.05
CA THR A 401 15.02 -6.65 2.79
C THR A 401 16.16 -7.21 1.95
N GLN A 402 15.97 -8.34 1.24
CA GLN A 402 16.99 -8.88 0.33
C GLN A 402 17.42 -7.86 -0.74
N LYS A 403 16.48 -7.26 -1.46
CA LYS A 403 16.79 -6.31 -2.56
C LYS A 403 17.40 -5.01 -2.06
N LEU A 404 17.01 -4.54 -0.88
CA LEU A 404 17.63 -3.38 -0.22
C LEU A 404 19.09 -3.66 0.16
N ASP A 405 19.37 -4.86 0.65
CA ASP A 405 20.72 -5.33 0.95
C ASP A 405 21.60 -5.46 -0.31
N GLU A 406 21.03 -5.94 -1.42
CA GLU A 406 21.70 -6.05 -2.72
C GLU A 406 22.06 -4.67 -3.30
N GLU A 407 21.12 -3.73 -3.31
CA GLU A 407 21.38 -2.34 -3.72
C GLU A 407 22.41 -1.65 -2.82
N LEU A 408 22.33 -1.85 -1.50
CA LEU A 408 23.28 -1.27 -0.54
C LEU A 408 24.70 -1.78 -0.77
N LYS A 409 24.88 -3.09 -0.99
CA LYS A 409 26.19 -3.69 -1.32
C LYS A 409 26.72 -3.11 -2.64
N GLY A 410 25.85 -2.98 -3.65
CA GLY A 410 26.21 -2.34 -4.92
C GLY A 410 26.66 -0.88 -4.77
N GLU A 411 26.04 -0.11 -3.87
CA GLU A 411 26.42 1.29 -3.60
C GLU A 411 27.73 1.38 -2.80
N GLN A 412 27.95 0.49 -1.83
CA GLN A 412 29.20 0.42 -1.06
C GLN A 412 30.41 0.07 -1.92
N GLU A 413 30.27 -0.79 -2.93
CA GLU A 413 31.35 -1.04 -3.90
C GLU A 413 31.56 0.16 -4.84
N ARG A 414 30.50 0.87 -5.23
CA ARG A 414 30.62 2.11 -6.04
C ARG A 414 31.45 3.20 -5.35
N TRP A 415 31.39 3.34 -4.02
CA TRP A 415 32.18 4.35 -3.28
C TRP A 415 33.70 4.13 -3.32
N LYS A 416 34.14 2.88 -3.53
CA LYS A 416 35.57 2.51 -3.63
C LYS A 416 36.18 2.84 -4.98
N LEU A 417 35.35 3.00 -6.02
CA LEU A 417 35.81 3.34 -7.36
C LEU A 417 36.21 4.82 -7.45
N GLU A 418 37.09 5.13 -8.40
CA GLU A 418 37.40 6.51 -8.77
C GLU A 418 36.21 7.15 -9.51
N ALA A 419 35.85 8.37 -9.14
CA ALA A 419 34.73 9.11 -9.73
C ALA A 419 35.05 9.61 -11.15
N LYS A 420 35.04 8.72 -12.14
CA LYS A 420 35.46 9.02 -13.53
C LYS A 420 34.40 9.71 -14.40
N ASN A 421 33.12 9.67 -14.00
CA ASN A 421 32.03 10.41 -14.63
C ASN A 421 31.29 11.25 -13.57
N GLU A 422 31.29 12.58 -13.69
CA GLU A 422 30.51 13.45 -12.78
C GLU A 422 29.00 13.52 -13.11
N GLU A 423 28.61 13.09 -14.31
CA GLU A 423 27.23 13.27 -14.82
C GLU A 423 26.24 12.21 -14.32
N ALA A 424 26.75 11.06 -13.85
CA ALA A 424 25.92 9.99 -13.31
C ALA A 424 25.54 10.28 -11.84
N GLN A 425 24.56 11.18 -11.63
CA GLN A 425 23.91 11.33 -10.33
C GLN A 425 23.43 9.95 -9.85
N SER A 426 23.93 9.47 -8.71
CA SER A 426 23.56 8.14 -8.21
C SER A 426 22.09 8.12 -7.81
N ASN A 427 21.23 7.60 -8.68
CA ASN A 427 19.80 7.41 -8.43
C ASN A 427 19.54 6.24 -7.44
N PHE A 428 20.42 6.05 -6.46
CA PHE A 428 20.34 5.03 -5.42
C PHE A 428 19.09 5.23 -4.56
N SER A 429 18.80 6.48 -4.17
CA SER A 429 17.59 6.79 -3.41
C SER A 429 16.31 6.44 -4.17
N GLY A 430 16.24 6.73 -5.47
CA GLY A 430 15.11 6.35 -6.33
C GLY A 430 14.97 4.83 -6.49
N ARG A 431 16.05 4.08 -6.73
CA ARG A 431 16.00 2.60 -6.84
C ARG A 431 15.54 1.97 -5.52
N VAL A 432 16.09 2.41 -4.39
CA VAL A 432 15.72 1.97 -3.04
C VAL A 432 14.24 2.22 -2.76
N ILE A 433 13.75 3.43 -3.02
CA ILE A 433 12.33 3.79 -2.82
C ILE A 433 11.43 2.94 -3.73
N GLN A 434 11.82 2.74 -5.00
CA GLN A 434 11.01 2.01 -5.98
C GLN A 434 10.76 0.54 -5.62
N ILE A 435 11.70 -0.11 -4.93
CA ILE A 435 11.54 -1.49 -4.41
C ILE A 435 10.30 -1.60 -3.51
N MET A 436 10.10 -0.63 -2.61
CA MET A 436 8.98 -0.62 -1.65
C MET A 436 7.73 0.06 -2.20
N LYS A 437 7.89 1.12 -3.00
CA LYS A 437 6.80 1.95 -3.52
C LYS A 437 5.73 1.13 -4.25
N SER A 438 6.13 0.12 -5.02
CA SER A 438 5.21 -0.79 -5.74
C SER A 438 4.28 -1.63 -4.83
N HIS A 439 4.55 -1.68 -3.52
CA HIS A 439 3.74 -2.36 -2.51
C HIS A 439 2.99 -1.35 -1.62
N VAL A 440 3.68 -0.30 -1.18
CA VAL A 440 3.12 0.82 -0.39
C VAL A 440 2.01 1.54 -1.16
N ASP A 441 2.15 1.78 -2.46
CA ASP A 441 1.09 2.41 -3.28
C ASP A 441 -0.09 1.45 -3.56
N ARG A 442 0.15 0.12 -3.57
CA ARG A 442 -0.83 -0.88 -4.02
C ARG A 442 -1.75 -1.38 -2.90
N ALA A 443 -1.22 -1.56 -1.69
CA ALA A 443 -1.97 -2.14 -0.57
C ALA A 443 -3.15 -1.25 -0.07
N PRO A 444 -3.01 0.08 0.09
CA PRO A 444 -4.12 0.95 0.51
C PRO A 444 -5.28 0.94 -0.48
N GLY A 445 -5.00 0.78 -1.78
CA GLY A 445 -6.01 0.66 -2.83
C GLY A 445 -6.87 -0.61 -2.74
N ILE A 446 -6.46 -1.61 -1.94
CA ILE A 446 -7.21 -2.85 -1.70
C ILE A 446 -8.05 -2.73 -0.42
N SER A 447 -7.43 -2.27 0.67
CA SER A 447 -8.10 -1.99 1.93
C SER A 447 -7.20 -1.13 2.81
N GLU A 448 -7.78 -0.15 3.50
CA GLU A 448 -7.07 0.79 4.38
C GLU A 448 -6.16 0.09 5.39
N GLY A 449 -6.69 -0.85 6.18
CA GLY A 449 -5.91 -1.62 7.16
C GLY A 449 -4.80 -2.49 6.56
N PHE A 450 -4.97 -2.99 5.33
CA PHE A 450 -3.89 -3.69 4.61
C PHE A 450 -2.82 -2.72 4.11
N GLY A 451 -3.22 -1.51 3.72
CA GLY A 451 -2.31 -0.39 3.45
C GLY A 451 -1.46 -0.01 4.66
N VAL A 452 -2.07 0.09 5.84
CA VAL A 452 -1.38 0.31 7.13
C VAL A 452 -0.38 -0.82 7.40
N MET A 453 -0.82 -2.08 7.40
CA MET A 453 0.05 -3.23 7.69
C MET A 453 1.25 -3.31 6.72
N MET A 454 1.01 -3.15 5.41
CA MET A 454 2.08 -3.16 4.41
C MET A 454 3.06 -1.99 4.59
N SER A 455 2.57 -0.80 4.94
CA SER A 455 3.42 0.40 5.09
C SER A 455 4.24 0.37 6.37
N CYS A 456 3.67 -0.10 7.49
CA CYS A 456 4.40 -0.34 8.73
C CYS A 456 5.49 -1.41 8.51
N ALA A 457 5.17 -2.49 7.80
CA ALA A 457 6.10 -3.56 7.48
C ALA A 457 7.26 -3.09 6.57
N CYS A 458 6.97 -2.31 5.52
CA CYS A 458 8.00 -1.70 4.68
C CYS A 458 8.83 -0.66 5.43
N LEU A 459 8.23 0.16 6.30
CA LEU A 459 8.93 1.12 7.16
C LEU A 459 9.88 0.41 8.14
N GLY A 460 9.51 -0.77 8.65
CA GLY A 460 10.39 -1.65 9.43
C GLY A 460 11.62 -2.07 8.64
N CYS A 461 11.44 -2.73 7.49
CA CYS A 461 12.54 -3.12 6.58
C CYS A 461 13.43 -1.91 6.20
N PHE A 462 12.82 -0.76 5.95
CA PHE A 462 13.53 0.47 5.58
C PHE A 462 14.34 1.04 6.75
N THR A 463 13.85 0.94 7.97
CA THR A 463 14.57 1.34 9.19
C THR A 463 15.82 0.49 9.41
N GLU A 464 15.72 -0.83 9.20
CA GLU A 464 16.87 -1.75 9.25
C GLU A 464 17.89 -1.43 8.14
N PHE A 465 17.43 -1.23 6.91
CA PHE A 465 18.26 -0.77 5.79
C PHE A 465 18.98 0.54 6.11
N LEU A 466 18.30 1.55 6.69
CA LEU A 466 18.91 2.84 7.03
C LEU A 466 19.97 2.72 8.13
N GLN A 467 19.81 1.81 9.09
CA GLN A 467 20.86 1.50 10.07
C GLN A 467 22.06 0.79 9.43
N SER A 468 21.83 -0.11 8.47
CA SER A 468 22.90 -0.75 7.70
C SER A 468 23.62 0.23 6.75
N PHE A 469 22.88 1.16 6.16
CA PHE A 469 23.41 2.28 5.37
C PHE A 469 24.28 3.21 6.23
N GLN A 470 23.81 3.59 7.42
CA GLN A 470 24.60 4.35 8.40
C GLN A 470 25.92 3.64 8.74
N LYS A 471 25.89 2.34 9.07
CA LYS A 471 27.10 1.55 9.36
C LYS A 471 28.05 1.50 8.16
N GLY A 472 27.52 1.42 6.94
CA GLY A 472 28.28 1.51 5.70
C GLY A 472 28.99 2.86 5.54
N VAL A 473 28.30 3.96 5.85
CA VAL A 473 28.87 5.33 5.81
C VAL A 473 29.91 5.54 6.91
N GLU A 474 29.66 5.03 8.12
CA GLU A 474 30.65 5.05 9.22
C GLU A 474 31.92 4.27 8.86
N LYS A 475 31.78 3.13 8.17
CA LYS A 475 32.91 2.37 7.61
C LYS A 475 33.64 3.12 6.49
N PHE A 476 32.91 3.70 5.53
CA PHE A 476 33.48 4.51 4.44
C PHE A 476 34.37 5.64 4.97
N HIS A 477 33.89 6.40 5.97
CA HIS A 477 34.69 7.47 6.57
C HIS A 477 35.92 6.96 7.35
N ALA A 478 35.89 5.72 7.88
CA ALA A 478 37.03 5.11 8.56
C ALA A 478 38.09 4.57 7.58
N GLU A 479 37.67 3.99 6.45
CA GLU A 479 38.58 3.50 5.40
C GLU A 479 39.25 4.65 4.62
N GLN A 480 38.66 5.84 4.62
CA GLN A 480 39.19 7.05 3.98
C GLN A 480 40.26 7.81 4.80
N ASP A 481 40.46 7.51 6.10
CA ASP A 481 41.42 8.20 6.99
C ASP A 481 42.90 7.85 6.71
N GLY A 482 43.19 7.29 5.53
CA GLY A 482 44.52 6.91 5.05
C GLY A 482 44.68 6.81 3.53
N LEU A 483 43.65 7.13 2.73
CA LEU A 483 43.72 7.14 1.26
C LEU A 483 43.97 8.56 0.74
N VAL A 484 44.67 8.65 -0.40
CA VAL A 484 44.88 9.92 -1.13
C VAL A 484 43.83 10.04 -2.24
N ASP A 485 42.56 9.98 -1.87
CA ASP A 485 41.45 10.45 -2.71
C ASP A 485 41.58 11.97 -2.85
N THR A 486 41.24 12.56 -4.00
CA THR A 486 41.33 14.04 -4.15
C THR A 486 40.24 14.73 -3.32
N THR A 487 40.50 15.96 -2.86
CA THR A 487 39.54 16.75 -2.05
C THR A 487 38.14 16.75 -2.70
N ASP A 488 38.09 16.98 -4.02
CA ASP A 488 36.86 17.06 -4.79
C ASP A 488 36.20 15.69 -5.07
N SER A 489 36.99 14.62 -5.24
CA SER A 489 36.48 13.24 -5.27
C SER A 489 35.75 12.89 -3.97
N TYR A 490 36.38 13.18 -2.83
CA TYR A 490 35.79 12.94 -1.51
C TYR A 490 34.53 13.78 -1.28
N ILE A 491 34.55 15.09 -1.58
CA ILE A 491 33.37 15.95 -1.47
C ILE A 491 32.23 15.44 -2.37
N SER A 492 32.53 14.99 -3.59
CA SER A 492 31.53 14.43 -4.52
C SER A 492 30.91 13.12 -4.01
N LYS A 493 31.73 12.18 -3.51
CA LYS A 493 31.27 10.92 -2.89
C LYS A 493 30.38 11.18 -1.67
N VAL A 494 30.83 12.02 -0.74
CA VAL A 494 30.06 12.37 0.47
C VAL A 494 28.77 13.13 0.12
N THR A 495 28.81 14.05 -0.84
CA THR A 495 27.62 14.76 -1.32
C THR A 495 26.58 13.79 -1.89
N SER A 496 27.01 12.77 -2.64
CA SER A 496 26.11 11.75 -3.20
C SER A 496 25.43 10.92 -2.11
N ILE A 497 26.18 10.48 -1.09
CA ILE A 497 25.65 9.78 0.10
C ILE A 497 24.64 10.66 0.84
N VAL A 498 25.00 11.90 1.11
CA VAL A 498 24.19 12.86 1.89
C VAL A 498 22.91 13.27 1.16
N ASN A 499 22.96 13.41 -0.17
CA ASN A 499 21.80 13.71 -1.02
C ASN A 499 20.75 12.58 -1.06
N CYS A 500 21.09 11.37 -0.64
CA CYS A 500 20.09 10.31 -0.49
C CYS A 500 19.16 10.53 0.73
N CYS A 501 19.58 11.33 1.71
CA CYS A 501 18.87 11.45 2.99
C CYS A 501 17.51 12.19 2.91
N PRO A 502 17.33 13.30 2.16
CA PRO A 502 16.04 13.97 2.09
C PRO A 502 14.92 13.13 1.44
N PRO A 503 15.11 12.47 0.28
CA PRO A 503 14.09 11.56 -0.29
C PRO A 503 13.75 10.39 0.64
N PHE A 504 14.74 9.85 1.36
CA PHE A 504 14.53 8.80 2.35
C PHE A 504 13.65 9.28 3.52
N ARG A 505 13.86 10.48 4.05
CA ARG A 505 13.02 11.04 5.11
C ARG A 505 11.58 11.26 4.65
N GLU A 506 11.39 11.82 3.45
CA GLU A 506 10.06 12.03 2.85
C GLU A 506 9.31 10.71 2.62
N PHE A 507 10.01 9.65 2.22
CA PHE A 507 9.40 8.33 2.03
C PHE A 507 9.07 7.64 3.37
N ALA A 508 9.96 7.71 4.37
CA ALA A 508 9.68 7.21 5.72
C ALA A 508 8.47 7.92 6.37
N ALA A 509 8.43 9.25 6.29
CA ALA A 509 7.33 10.05 6.84
C ALA A 509 5.99 9.70 6.20
N ARG A 510 5.93 9.48 4.87
CA ARG A 510 4.69 9.05 4.19
C ARG A 510 4.21 7.66 4.62
N MET A 511 5.11 6.71 4.86
CA MET A 511 4.72 5.39 5.37
C MET A 511 4.17 5.48 6.81
N ALA A 512 4.75 6.34 7.64
CA ALA A 512 4.30 6.59 9.02
C ALA A 512 3.01 7.43 9.13
N GLN A 513 2.60 8.14 8.07
CA GLN A 513 1.37 8.94 8.06
C GLN A 513 0.08 8.12 8.01
N LEU A 514 0.14 6.82 7.67
CA LEU A 514 -1.04 5.96 7.63
C LEU A 514 -1.46 5.43 9.01
N ASP A 515 -0.51 5.33 9.95
CA ASP A 515 -0.76 4.99 11.35
C ASP A 515 0.30 5.67 12.23
N ALA A 516 -0.12 6.66 13.00
CA ALA A 516 0.79 7.50 13.79
C ALA A 516 1.36 6.76 15.01
N ASP A 517 0.62 5.80 15.58
CA ASP A 517 1.04 5.08 16.78
C ASP A 517 2.08 4.03 16.39
N LEU A 518 1.78 3.17 15.40
CA LEU A 518 2.69 2.14 14.88
C LEU A 518 3.87 2.71 14.09
N GLY A 519 3.67 3.84 13.39
CA GLY A 519 4.70 4.49 12.59
C GLY A 519 5.75 5.27 13.38
N SER A 520 5.45 5.69 14.62
CA SER A 520 6.26 6.63 15.41
C SER A 520 7.68 6.14 15.72
N GLU A 521 7.82 4.97 16.36
CA GLU A 521 9.10 4.40 16.77
C GLU A 521 10.04 4.08 15.59
N PRO A 522 9.61 3.39 14.50
CA PRO A 522 10.49 3.13 13.37
C PRO A 522 10.84 4.40 12.60
N LEU A 523 9.91 5.39 12.49
CA LEU A 523 10.24 6.70 11.91
C LEU A 523 11.35 7.39 12.70
N GLN A 524 11.24 7.47 14.03
CA GLN A 524 12.26 8.11 14.88
C GLN A 524 13.64 7.44 14.73
N LYS A 525 13.68 6.10 14.63
CA LYS A 525 14.91 5.34 14.36
C LYS A 525 15.49 5.64 12.97
N ALA A 526 14.64 5.67 11.94
CA ALA A 526 15.03 6.01 10.58
C ALA A 526 15.61 7.43 10.48
N GLU A 527 14.93 8.41 11.06
CA GLU A 527 15.40 9.80 11.12
C GLU A 527 16.72 9.93 11.88
N GLY A 528 16.89 9.27 13.02
CA GLY A 528 18.14 9.28 13.79
C GLY A 528 19.34 8.73 13.00
N SER A 529 19.16 7.67 12.20
CA SER A 529 20.21 7.18 11.30
C SER A 529 20.50 8.14 10.14
N LEU A 530 19.48 8.80 9.59
CA LEU A 530 19.67 9.83 8.54
C LEU A 530 20.40 11.07 9.07
N ASP A 531 20.03 11.56 10.26
CA ASP A 531 20.72 12.68 10.94
C ASP A 531 22.18 12.32 11.23
N ARG A 532 22.45 11.06 11.63
CA ARG A 532 23.80 10.56 11.84
C ARG A 532 24.62 10.56 10.55
N ILE A 533 24.05 10.14 9.41
CA ILE A 533 24.72 10.18 8.10
C ILE A 533 25.04 11.62 7.69
N VAL A 534 24.07 12.54 7.80
CA VAL A 534 24.27 13.97 7.49
C VAL A 534 25.35 14.58 8.39
N ALA A 535 25.37 14.26 9.69
CA ALA A 535 26.37 14.75 10.62
C ALA A 535 27.79 14.20 10.34
N LEU A 536 27.91 12.93 9.91
CA LEU A 536 29.20 12.33 9.52
C LEU A 536 29.76 12.97 8.25
N GLY A 537 28.94 13.11 7.20
CA GLY A 537 29.33 13.77 5.96
C GLY A 537 29.70 15.23 6.17
N THR A 538 28.88 15.96 6.93
CA THR A 538 29.15 17.34 7.36
C THR A 538 30.49 17.45 8.08
N ARG A 539 30.75 16.56 9.06
CA ARG A 539 32.00 16.54 9.82
C ARG A 539 33.20 16.32 8.90
N GLY A 540 33.18 15.29 8.07
CA GLY A 540 34.29 14.95 7.17
C GLY A 540 34.63 16.08 6.20
N ILE A 541 33.62 16.70 5.59
CA ILE A 541 33.82 17.85 4.69
C ILE A 541 34.32 19.09 5.45
N CYS A 542 33.80 19.38 6.64
CA CYS A 542 34.30 20.49 7.46
C CYS A 542 35.76 20.28 7.89
N ASP A 543 36.13 19.07 8.34
CA ASP A 543 37.49 18.74 8.78
C ASP A 543 38.49 18.87 7.61
N LEU A 544 38.09 18.41 6.42
CA LEU A 544 38.85 18.52 5.16
C LEU A 544 39.08 19.99 4.75
N VAL A 545 38.03 20.82 4.69
CA VAL A 545 38.16 22.24 4.33
C VAL A 545 38.99 23.00 5.39
N LEU A 546 38.80 22.71 6.69
CA LEU A 546 39.60 23.30 7.76
C LEU A 546 41.07 22.87 7.71
N GLN A 547 41.38 21.70 7.17
CA GLN A 547 42.76 21.26 6.89
C GLN A 547 43.42 22.11 5.78
N GLU A 548 42.69 22.49 4.75
CA GLU A 548 43.16 23.40 3.69
C GLU A 548 43.32 24.85 4.19
N LEU A 549 42.48 25.30 5.13
CA LEU A 549 42.55 26.64 5.75
C LEU A 549 43.64 26.77 6.84
N LYS A 550 44.01 25.66 7.49
CA LYS A 550 45.03 25.53 8.56
C LYS A 550 46.35 26.29 8.34
N PRO A 551 47.01 26.29 7.15
CA PRO A 551 48.23 27.07 6.89
C PRO A 551 48.02 28.60 6.88
N TYR A 552 46.78 29.06 6.77
CA TYR A 552 46.41 30.47 6.84
C TYR A 552 45.90 30.85 8.24
N SER A 553 45.02 30.04 8.83
CA SER A 553 44.47 30.30 10.17
C SER A 553 45.56 30.40 11.25
N ARG A 554 46.60 29.57 11.16
CA ARG A 554 47.80 29.62 12.02
C ARG A 554 48.56 30.95 11.99
N LYS A 555 48.35 31.81 10.99
CA LYS A 555 48.96 33.14 10.85
C LYS A 555 48.11 34.25 11.48
N LEU A 556 46.81 34.02 11.65
CA LEU A 556 45.88 34.93 12.32
C LEU A 556 46.32 35.17 13.77
N LEU A 557 46.14 36.41 14.23
CA LEU A 557 46.50 36.85 15.59
C LEU A 557 48.00 36.63 15.96
N GLY A 558 48.85 36.37 14.96
CA GLY A 558 50.30 36.21 15.10
C GLY A 558 51.10 37.52 14.95
N ARG A 559 52.43 37.46 15.12
CA ARG A 559 53.32 38.65 15.22
C ARG A 559 53.27 39.64 14.04
N ARG A 560 52.85 39.21 12.84
CA ARG A 560 52.73 40.06 11.63
C ARG A 560 51.28 40.30 11.19
N TRP A 561 50.30 39.81 11.94
CA TRP A 561 48.87 39.86 11.58
C TRP A 561 48.35 41.30 11.46
N LEU A 562 48.75 42.20 12.37
CA LEU A 562 48.37 43.62 12.33
C LEU A 562 48.86 44.38 11.09
N THR A 563 49.70 43.79 10.24
CA THR A 563 50.33 44.42 9.06
C THR A 563 50.10 43.67 7.74
N SER A 564 49.35 42.56 7.74
CA SER A 564 49.16 41.70 6.55
C SER A 564 47.74 41.11 6.56
N THR A 565 46.96 41.33 5.49
CA THR A 565 45.60 40.76 5.31
C THR A 565 45.64 39.38 4.67
N ASP A 566 46.77 39.03 4.04
CA ASP A 566 46.99 37.88 3.15
C ASP A 566 46.67 36.49 3.75
N ALA A 567 46.36 36.41 5.04
CA ALA A 567 45.87 35.21 5.70
C ALA A 567 44.34 35.10 5.57
N CYS A 568 43.61 36.16 5.86
CA CYS A 568 42.16 36.23 5.71
C CYS A 568 41.77 36.17 4.21
N ASP A 569 42.43 36.97 3.37
CA ASP A 569 42.15 37.04 1.92
C ASP A 569 42.22 35.64 1.26
N ARG A 570 43.21 34.82 1.64
CA ARG A 570 43.37 33.45 1.13
C ARG A 570 42.40 32.45 1.75
N MET A 571 41.98 32.63 3.00
CA MET A 571 40.90 31.82 3.58
C MET A 571 39.57 32.07 2.86
N VAL A 572 39.27 33.33 2.54
CA VAL A 572 38.09 33.71 1.74
C VAL A 572 38.17 33.14 0.32
N SER A 573 39.35 33.17 -0.32
CA SER A 573 39.57 32.55 -1.64
C SER A 573 39.28 31.05 -1.62
N THR A 574 39.92 30.28 -0.72
CA THR A 574 39.72 28.83 -0.63
C THR A 574 38.28 28.45 -0.26
N LEU A 575 37.59 29.25 0.56
CA LEU A 575 36.15 29.04 0.82
C LEU A 575 35.30 29.29 -0.44
N ALA A 576 35.61 30.33 -1.23
CA ALA A 576 34.92 30.60 -2.50
C ALA A 576 35.22 29.55 -3.58
N GLU A 577 36.43 28.99 -3.61
CA GLU A 577 36.85 27.89 -4.49
C GLU A 577 36.08 26.59 -4.18
N ARG A 578 35.80 26.30 -2.90
CA ARG A 578 35.05 25.11 -2.47
C ARG A 578 33.53 25.27 -2.48
N ALA A 579 33.00 26.49 -2.47
CA ALA A 579 31.55 26.75 -2.43
C ALA A 579 30.74 26.09 -3.57
N PRO A 580 31.20 26.02 -4.84
CA PRO A 580 30.47 25.34 -5.92
C PRO A 580 30.32 23.83 -5.70
N ALA A 581 31.33 23.17 -5.12
CA ALA A 581 31.28 21.75 -4.81
C ALA A 581 30.25 21.46 -3.70
N LEU A 582 30.19 22.31 -2.67
CA LEU A 582 29.18 22.22 -1.62
C LEU A 582 27.76 22.48 -2.13
N ARG A 583 27.59 23.38 -3.11
CA ARG A 583 26.30 23.64 -3.79
C ARG A 583 25.79 22.47 -4.65
N LYS A 584 26.53 21.38 -4.80
CA LYS A 584 25.99 20.10 -5.33
C LYS A 584 25.12 19.36 -4.29
N MET A 585 25.05 19.81 -3.04
CA MET A 585 24.17 19.26 -2.00
C MET A 585 22.72 19.77 -2.10
N ILE A 586 21.76 18.93 -1.71
CA ILE A 586 20.36 19.33 -1.51
C ILE A 586 20.25 20.28 -0.30
N GLN A 587 19.32 21.24 -0.35
CA GLN A 587 19.20 22.37 0.58
C GLN A 587 19.28 22.02 2.07
N GLY A 588 18.59 20.96 2.53
CA GLY A 588 18.58 20.57 3.95
C GLY A 588 19.99 20.27 4.48
N PRO A 589 20.68 19.23 3.96
CA PRO A 589 22.07 18.97 4.32
C PRO A 589 23.06 20.09 3.98
N TYR A 590 22.86 20.82 2.88
CA TYR A 590 23.68 21.98 2.53
C TYR A 590 23.70 23.02 3.66
N GLN A 591 22.53 23.37 4.18
CA GLN A 591 22.38 24.35 5.27
C GLN A 591 23.06 23.88 6.56
N VAL A 592 22.98 22.58 6.90
CA VAL A 592 23.71 21.99 8.04
C VAL A 592 25.23 22.08 7.83
N ALA A 593 25.72 21.76 6.64
CA ALA A 593 27.15 21.80 6.32
C ALA A 593 27.72 23.23 6.33
N VAL A 594 27.02 24.20 5.73
CA VAL A 594 27.44 25.62 5.75
C VAL A 594 27.34 26.21 7.15
N SER A 595 26.33 25.84 7.96
CA SER A 595 26.20 26.27 9.36
C SER A 595 27.41 25.83 10.19
N GLU A 596 27.78 24.54 10.13
CA GLU A 596 28.90 24.01 10.90
C GLU A 596 30.25 24.56 10.41
N LEU A 597 30.41 24.74 9.09
CA LEU A 597 31.61 25.35 8.51
C LEU A 597 31.78 26.82 8.94
N HIS A 598 30.71 27.62 8.89
CA HIS A 598 30.69 29.01 9.35
C HIS A 598 31.12 29.10 10.83
N ARG A 599 30.46 28.31 11.68
CA ARG A 599 30.76 28.21 13.12
C ARG A 599 32.21 27.86 13.39
N ARG A 600 32.77 26.86 12.69
CA ARG A 600 34.17 26.44 12.89
C ARG A 600 35.21 27.42 12.34
N VAL A 601 34.95 28.09 11.22
CA VAL A 601 35.88 29.08 10.65
C VAL A 601 35.98 30.32 11.55
N LEU A 602 34.89 30.79 12.15
CA LEU A 602 34.95 31.88 13.14
C LEU A 602 35.68 31.45 14.44
N LEU A 603 35.59 30.18 14.83
CA LEU A 603 36.36 29.64 15.97
C LEU A 603 37.89 29.67 15.75
N GLU A 604 38.38 29.65 14.51
CA GLU A 604 39.81 29.84 14.22
C GLU A 604 40.30 31.28 14.50
N LEU A 605 39.40 32.28 14.58
CA LEU A 605 39.70 33.63 15.09
C LEU A 605 39.48 33.73 16.60
N VAL A 606 38.38 33.18 17.13
CA VAL A 606 37.99 33.36 18.54
C VAL A 606 38.85 32.53 19.50
N ARG A 607 39.20 31.27 19.16
CA ARG A 607 40.04 30.41 20.03
C ARG A 607 41.43 31.02 20.28
N PRO A 608 42.20 31.49 19.27
CA PRO A 608 43.51 32.09 19.52
C PRO A 608 43.48 33.41 20.30
N LEU A 609 42.38 34.17 20.18
CA LEU A 609 42.16 35.39 20.96
C LEU A 609 42.02 35.02 22.44
N LEU A 610 41.04 34.19 22.78
CA LEU A 610 40.74 33.80 24.17
C LEU A 610 41.77 32.84 24.80
N GLN A 611 42.68 32.26 24.01
CA GLN A 611 43.88 31.57 24.51
C GLN A 611 45.06 32.53 24.77
N GLY A 612 44.89 33.83 24.57
CA GLY A 612 45.85 34.85 24.94
C GLY A 612 47.16 34.78 24.13
N LYS A 613 47.06 34.53 22.81
CA LYS A 613 48.22 34.65 21.89
C LYS A 613 48.72 36.09 21.71
N MET A 614 47.93 37.08 22.13
CA MET A 614 48.24 38.52 22.09
C MET A 614 47.83 39.23 23.38
N ALA A 615 48.38 40.43 23.60
CA ALA A 615 48.02 41.33 24.69
C ALA A 615 48.02 42.79 24.18
N CYS A 616 47.05 43.58 24.65
CA CYS A 616 46.68 44.86 24.05
C CYS A 616 46.76 46.01 25.08
N THR A 617 47.88 46.11 25.80
CA THR A 617 48.05 47.02 26.95
C THR A 617 47.81 48.51 26.65
N SER A 618 48.11 48.99 25.45
CA SER A 618 47.88 50.39 25.04
C SER A 618 46.55 50.57 24.29
N SER A 619 45.80 51.63 24.58
CA SER A 619 44.58 52.01 23.85
C SER A 619 44.79 52.10 22.34
N LYS A 620 45.95 52.62 21.89
CA LYS A 620 46.32 52.67 20.45
C LYS A 620 46.52 51.28 19.83
N ASN A 621 46.88 50.27 20.62
CA ASN A 621 46.91 48.87 20.16
C ASN A 621 45.52 48.24 20.21
N ARG A 622 44.73 48.46 21.27
CA ARG A 622 43.34 47.97 21.38
C ARG A 622 42.48 48.42 20.20
N LYS A 623 42.51 49.71 19.87
CA LYS A 623 41.76 50.31 18.75
C LYS A 623 42.22 49.73 17.39
N LYS A 624 43.51 49.41 17.21
CA LYS A 624 44.02 48.70 16.01
C LYS A 624 43.58 47.23 15.92
N VAL A 625 43.69 46.48 17.03
CA VAL A 625 43.32 45.06 17.09
C VAL A 625 41.82 44.89 16.85
N SER A 626 40.99 45.71 17.50
CA SER A 626 39.53 45.69 17.32
C SER A 626 39.11 46.04 15.89
N ALA A 627 39.64 47.12 15.31
CA ALA A 627 39.34 47.48 13.93
C ALA A 627 39.68 46.36 12.94
N LYS A 628 40.79 45.63 13.17
CA LYS A 628 41.17 44.51 12.31
C LYS A 628 40.37 43.23 12.58
N LEU A 629 40.03 42.92 13.84
CA LEU A 629 39.11 41.82 14.18
C LEU A 629 37.75 42.01 13.48
N LYS A 630 37.20 43.22 13.53
CA LYS A 630 35.94 43.58 12.86
C LYS A 630 36.04 43.45 11.34
N GLU A 631 37.13 43.91 10.73
CA GLU A 631 37.31 43.82 9.27
C GLU A 631 37.48 42.37 8.78
N GLU A 632 38.29 41.54 9.44
CA GLU A 632 38.43 40.13 9.05
C GLU A 632 37.15 39.32 9.32
N ALA A 633 36.42 39.61 10.41
CA ALA A 633 35.10 39.03 10.65
C ALA A 633 34.11 39.43 9.54
N ARG A 634 34.06 40.71 9.16
CA ARG A 634 33.22 41.22 8.06
C ARG A 634 33.53 40.53 6.72
N GLN A 635 34.80 40.25 6.44
CA GLN A 635 35.21 39.51 5.23
C GLN A 635 34.74 38.05 5.24
N LEU A 636 34.88 37.35 6.37
CA LEU A 636 34.41 35.97 6.53
C LEU A 636 32.88 35.87 6.49
N GLY A 637 32.17 36.75 7.21
CA GLY A 637 30.71 36.84 7.15
C GLY A 637 30.18 37.09 5.75
N GLN A 638 30.87 37.89 4.93
CA GLN A 638 30.50 38.12 3.54
C GLN A 638 30.62 36.88 2.65
N ILE A 639 31.57 35.96 2.88
CA ILE A 639 31.60 34.70 2.12
C ILE A 639 30.53 33.72 2.64
N PHE A 640 30.27 33.64 3.94
CA PHE A 640 29.18 32.81 4.47
C PHE A 640 27.77 33.33 4.12
N THR A 641 27.60 34.66 3.96
CA THR A 641 26.40 35.26 3.38
C THR A 641 26.19 34.83 1.92
N ARG A 642 27.27 34.78 1.12
CA ARG A 642 27.22 34.30 -0.29
C ARG A 642 27.06 32.77 -0.41
N MET A 643 27.28 32.04 0.67
CA MET A 643 27.00 30.61 0.81
C MET A 643 25.66 30.36 1.51
N ASP A 644 24.83 31.39 1.65
CA ASP A 644 23.46 31.30 2.17
C ASP A 644 23.38 30.69 3.58
N SER A 645 24.36 31.01 4.44
CA SER A 645 24.48 30.44 5.79
C SER A 645 23.29 30.80 6.70
N PRO A 646 22.71 29.84 7.45
CA PRO A 646 21.54 30.09 8.30
C PRO A 646 21.86 30.73 9.65
N GLN A 647 23.11 31.15 9.89
CA GLN A 647 23.56 31.64 11.20
C GLN A 647 24.22 33.05 11.16
N PRO A 648 23.51 34.10 10.69
CA PRO A 648 24.01 35.47 10.68
C PRO A 648 24.23 36.06 12.09
N SER A 649 23.71 35.41 13.15
CA SER A 649 24.00 35.77 14.53
C SER A 649 25.46 35.52 14.91
N LEU A 650 26.14 34.55 14.29
CA LEU A 650 27.56 34.28 14.57
C LEU A 650 28.48 35.44 14.17
N ASP A 651 28.11 36.19 13.13
CA ASP A 651 28.85 37.36 12.66
C ASP A 651 28.96 38.47 13.73
N LEU A 652 28.06 38.47 14.73
CA LEU A 652 28.11 39.40 15.87
C LEU A 652 29.21 39.05 16.88
N ALA A 653 29.63 37.77 16.98
CA ALA A 653 30.50 37.29 18.04
C ALA A 653 31.83 38.06 18.11
N ILE A 654 32.49 38.25 16.96
CA ILE A 654 33.79 38.91 16.90
C ILE A 654 33.67 40.45 17.10
N PRO A 655 32.72 41.16 16.47
CA PRO A 655 32.40 42.56 16.80
C PRO A 655 32.17 42.82 18.29
N ARG A 656 31.36 42.00 18.99
CA ARG A 656 31.13 42.11 20.45
C ARG A 656 32.44 42.02 21.24
N LEU A 657 33.21 40.94 21.02
CA LEU A 657 34.52 40.74 21.66
C LEU A 657 35.48 41.89 21.36
N ALA A 658 35.41 42.46 20.14
CA ALA A 658 36.25 43.55 19.70
C ALA A 658 35.89 44.90 20.35
N GLU A 659 34.65 45.14 20.80
CA GLU A 659 34.30 46.36 21.55
C GLU A 659 34.66 46.28 23.03
N ILE A 660 34.56 45.09 23.65
CA ILE A 660 35.10 44.89 25.02
C ILE A 660 36.62 45.19 25.06
N LEU A 661 37.33 45.10 23.93
CA LEU A 661 38.71 45.58 23.81
C LEU A 661 38.84 47.11 23.65
N THR A 662 37.90 47.83 23.02
CA THR A 662 38.03 49.27 22.73
C THR A 662 37.50 50.18 23.82
N LEU A 663 36.33 49.88 24.38
CA LEU A 663 35.59 50.70 25.34
C LEU A 663 36.48 51.10 26.52
N GLU A 664 36.43 52.35 26.96
CA GLU A 664 37.38 52.87 27.96
C GLU A 664 36.77 53.02 29.37
N ASP A 665 35.44 53.06 29.47
CA ASP A 665 34.65 53.10 30.72
C ASP A 665 34.19 51.71 31.19
N THR A 666 34.03 51.53 32.49
CA THR A 666 33.60 50.28 33.14
C THR A 666 32.14 49.95 32.86
N ALA A 667 31.22 50.92 32.98
CA ALA A 667 29.79 50.71 32.75
C ALA A 667 29.49 50.40 31.28
N ALA A 668 30.21 51.04 30.36
CA ALA A 668 30.15 50.69 28.94
C ALA A 668 30.60 49.24 28.66
N ILE A 669 31.65 48.76 29.33
CA ILE A 669 32.11 47.36 29.19
C ILE A 669 31.08 46.39 29.78
N GLN A 670 30.50 46.71 30.94
CA GLN A 670 29.43 45.91 31.57
C GLN A 670 28.21 45.77 30.64
N LEU A 671 27.79 46.87 30.00
CA LEU A 671 26.69 46.86 29.02
C LEU A 671 27.00 45.95 27.82
N GLU A 672 28.18 46.07 27.22
CA GLU A 672 28.56 45.25 26.06
C GLU A 672 28.76 43.76 26.43
N VAL A 673 29.17 43.47 27.67
CA VAL A 673 29.14 42.10 28.23
C VAL A 673 27.71 41.58 28.36
N GLY A 674 26.77 42.39 28.88
CA GLY A 674 25.35 42.01 28.94
C GLY A 674 24.77 41.72 27.56
N MET A 675 25.08 42.53 26.56
CA MET A 675 24.69 42.29 25.17
C MET A 675 25.32 41.00 24.61
N LEU A 676 26.62 40.77 24.82
CA LEU A 676 27.31 39.55 24.39
C LEU A 676 26.71 38.28 25.03
N VAL A 677 26.27 38.34 26.29
CA VAL A 677 25.62 37.21 26.99
C VAL A 677 24.19 36.99 26.49
N THR A 678 23.48 38.07 26.13
CA THR A 678 22.15 37.99 25.52
C THR A 678 22.22 37.35 24.13
N ASP A 679 23.19 37.77 23.30
CA ASP A 679 23.44 37.21 21.97
C ASP A 679 24.02 35.78 22.04
N PHE A 680 24.79 35.46 23.10
CA PHE A 680 25.49 34.17 23.29
C PHE A 680 25.40 33.66 24.75
N PRO A 681 24.31 32.99 25.16
CA PRO A 681 24.09 32.54 26.55
C PRO A 681 25.00 31.40 27.02
N ASP A 682 25.97 30.97 26.20
CA ASP A 682 27.03 30.04 26.56
C ASP A 682 28.41 30.72 26.79
N PHE A 683 28.46 32.05 26.70
CA PHE A 683 29.56 32.84 27.26
C PHE A 683 29.60 32.69 28.79
N ARG A 684 30.79 32.75 29.40
CA ARG A 684 31.02 32.36 30.82
C ARG A 684 32.14 33.18 31.44
N LYS A 685 32.17 33.28 32.77
CA LYS A 685 33.18 34.03 33.55
C LYS A 685 34.65 33.76 33.13
N ARG A 686 34.97 32.52 32.74
CA ARG A 686 36.28 32.14 32.18
C ARG A 686 36.61 32.85 30.84
N HIS A 687 35.64 32.94 29.91
CA HIS A 687 35.79 33.57 28.60
C HIS A 687 35.99 35.09 28.75
N LEU A 688 35.24 35.72 29.67
CA LEU A 688 35.42 37.13 30.01
C LEU A 688 36.77 37.41 30.66
N SER A 689 37.18 36.61 31.64
CA SER A 689 38.49 36.74 32.31
C SER A 689 39.66 36.69 31.31
N ALA A 690 39.63 35.75 30.36
CA ALA A 690 40.65 35.64 29.33
C ALA A 690 40.66 36.84 28.36
N LEU A 691 39.49 37.40 28.02
CA LEU A 691 39.38 38.61 27.20
C LEU A 691 39.93 39.85 27.93
N LEU A 692 39.71 39.95 29.24
CA LEU A 692 40.28 41.02 30.08
C LEU A 692 41.81 40.90 30.23
N ASP A 693 42.36 39.68 30.21
CA ASP A 693 43.82 39.45 30.13
C ASP A 693 44.40 39.91 28.78
N VAL A 694 43.69 39.64 27.66
CA VAL A 694 44.06 40.16 26.33
C VAL A 694 43.96 41.70 26.29
N ARG A 695 42.95 42.29 26.92
CA ARG A 695 42.79 43.75 27.09
C ARG A 695 43.91 44.37 27.94
N GLY A 696 44.47 43.59 28.87
CA GLY A 696 45.44 44.06 29.86
C GLY A 696 44.79 44.83 31.02
N LEU A 697 43.56 44.45 31.43
CA LEU A 697 42.89 45.01 32.59
C LEU A 697 43.31 44.25 33.86
N TRP A 698 44.33 44.79 34.52
CA TRP A 698 44.95 44.20 35.73
C TRP A 698 44.46 44.84 37.04
N ASP A 699 43.69 45.92 36.97
CA ASP A 699 43.08 46.54 38.14
C ASP A 699 42.08 45.56 38.79
N PRO A 700 42.23 45.20 40.08
CA PRO A 700 41.42 44.15 40.68
C PRO A 700 39.96 44.57 40.86
N ASP A 701 39.71 45.83 41.21
CA ASP A 701 38.38 46.29 41.62
C ASP A 701 37.48 46.45 40.39
N SER A 702 37.92 47.19 39.37
CA SER A 702 37.23 47.31 38.08
C SER A 702 37.01 45.94 37.41
N ARG A 703 37.95 45.01 37.60
CA ARG A 703 37.86 43.65 37.06
C ARG A 703 36.81 42.80 37.78
N GLN A 704 36.71 42.88 39.11
CA GLN A 704 35.62 42.18 39.82
C GLN A 704 34.26 42.79 39.47
N GLU A 705 34.16 44.11 39.29
CA GLU A 705 32.94 44.79 38.89
C GLU A 705 32.41 44.32 37.52
N ILE A 706 33.30 44.17 36.52
CA ILE A 706 32.95 43.63 35.19
C ILE A 706 32.63 42.13 35.24
N LEU A 707 33.32 41.37 36.09
CA LEU A 707 33.06 39.94 36.30
C LEU A 707 31.85 39.65 37.22
N GLY A 708 31.28 40.68 37.86
CA GLY A 708 30.09 40.63 38.71
C GLY A 708 28.81 40.58 37.88
N VAL A 709 28.67 41.50 36.92
CA VAL A 709 27.52 41.54 36.00
C VAL A 709 27.25 40.19 35.33
N LEU A 710 28.30 39.45 34.94
CA LEU A 710 28.15 38.12 34.36
C LEU A 710 27.71 37.05 35.38
N HIS A 711 28.09 37.16 36.65
CA HIS A 711 27.59 36.29 37.72
C HIS A 711 26.09 36.55 37.96
N ASP A 712 25.68 37.81 37.99
CA ASP A 712 24.30 38.19 38.27
C ASP A 712 23.35 37.82 37.11
N LEU A 713 23.86 37.85 35.87
CA LEU A 713 23.21 37.28 34.69
C LEU A 713 23.22 35.74 34.70
N GLU A 714 24.30 35.07 35.13
CA GLU A 714 24.36 33.61 35.29
C GLU A 714 23.41 33.09 36.42
N CYS A 715 23.05 33.95 37.38
CA CYS A 715 22.08 33.70 38.45
C CYS A 715 20.61 33.97 38.07
N THR A 716 20.35 34.68 36.96
CA THR A 716 18.99 34.96 36.48
C THR A 716 18.61 33.91 35.42
N GLU A 717 17.51 33.18 35.61
CA GLU A 717 17.29 31.92 34.87
C GLU A 717 17.14 32.08 33.34
N MET A 718 18.12 31.58 32.60
CA MET A 718 18.06 31.41 31.14
C MET A 718 17.85 29.93 30.76
N PRO A 719 16.69 29.54 30.17
CA PRO A 719 16.31 28.15 29.98
C PRO A 719 16.91 27.51 28.71
N SER A 720 18.24 27.29 28.68
CA SER A 720 18.92 26.68 27.53
C SER A 720 20.12 25.77 27.88
N ARG A 721 20.09 25.09 29.03
CA ARG A 721 21.19 24.25 29.57
C ARG A 721 21.51 22.95 28.80
N GLY A 722 21.02 22.77 27.57
CA GLY A 722 21.19 21.55 26.77
C GLY A 722 21.98 21.66 25.47
N ALA A 723 22.11 22.85 24.88
CA ALA A 723 22.74 23.02 23.57
C ALA A 723 24.26 23.30 23.67
N LYS A 724 25.06 22.73 22.77
CA LYS A 724 26.45 23.17 22.56
C LYS A 724 26.45 24.49 21.80
N GLY A 725 26.69 25.59 22.50
CA GLY A 725 26.80 26.91 21.88
C GLY A 725 28.17 27.19 21.25
N PHE A 726 28.37 28.42 20.81
CA PHE A 726 29.58 28.85 20.11
C PHE A 726 30.82 28.90 21.04
N PHE A 727 30.69 29.45 22.25
CA PHE A 727 31.79 29.56 23.21
C PHE A 727 32.09 28.27 23.98
N SER A 728 31.16 27.33 24.02
CA SER A 728 31.31 25.99 24.61
C SER A 728 32.49 25.24 24.01
N ASP A 729 32.72 25.44 22.71
CA ASP A 729 33.82 24.87 21.93
C ASP A 729 35.15 25.67 22.05
N VAL A 730 35.27 26.63 22.97
CA VAL A 730 36.49 27.42 23.22
C VAL A 730 37.20 26.98 24.51
N PRO A 731 38.19 26.07 24.44
CA PRO A 731 38.98 25.70 25.61
C PRO A 731 39.97 26.82 25.97
N ILE A 732 39.84 27.33 27.19
CA ILE A 732 40.80 28.26 27.81
C ILE A 732 41.87 27.44 28.55
N THR A 733 43.12 27.82 28.35
CA THR A 733 44.30 27.13 28.91
C THR A 733 45.03 27.96 29.97
N ARG A 734 44.41 29.05 30.44
CA ARG A 734 44.94 29.95 31.47
C ARG A 734 43.93 30.19 32.58
N ASP A 735 43.97 29.35 33.60
CA ASP A 735 43.45 29.68 34.92
C ASP A 735 44.48 30.54 35.66
N THR A 736 44.62 31.80 35.23
CA THR A 736 45.38 32.85 35.91
C THR A 736 44.66 33.26 37.20
N HIS A 737 44.69 32.38 38.21
CA HIS A 737 44.19 32.69 39.55
C HIS A 737 44.90 33.94 40.10
N CYS A 738 44.17 35.04 40.23
CA CYS A 738 44.63 36.26 40.85
C CYS A 738 44.74 36.07 42.38
N ILE A 739 45.80 35.40 42.84
CA ILE A 739 46.09 35.29 44.27
C ILE A 739 46.43 36.69 44.79
N ASN A 740 45.46 37.32 45.46
CA ASN A 740 45.62 38.65 46.04
C ASN A 740 46.53 38.59 47.28
N VAL A 741 47.84 38.56 47.06
CA VAL A 741 48.84 38.65 48.12
C VAL A 741 49.00 40.11 48.55
N SER A 742 48.05 40.59 49.33
CA SER A 742 48.07 41.92 49.95
C SER A 742 49.31 42.07 50.85
N PHE A 743 50.35 42.76 50.36
CA PHE A 743 51.68 42.83 50.98
C PHE A 743 51.77 43.77 52.21
N LEU A 744 50.77 43.73 53.09
CA LEU A 744 50.72 44.48 54.35
C LEU A 744 50.91 43.52 55.53
N ARG A 745 51.89 43.84 56.40
CA ARG A 745 52.35 43.04 57.56
C ARG A 745 53.16 41.76 57.24
N ALA A 746 54.17 41.86 56.37
CA ALA A 746 55.29 40.93 56.39
C ALA A 746 56.34 41.34 57.45
N SER A 747 56.32 40.72 58.64
CA SER A 747 57.40 40.88 59.64
C SER A 747 58.73 40.30 59.14
N GLN A 748 59.86 40.83 59.62
CA GLN A 748 61.19 40.74 58.97
C GLN A 748 61.83 39.33 58.83
N VAL A 749 61.20 38.27 59.32
CA VAL A 749 61.78 36.91 59.39
C VAL A 749 61.73 36.14 58.05
N GLY A 750 60.77 36.43 57.17
CA GLY A 750 60.47 35.58 56.00
C GLY A 750 61.49 35.58 54.84
N ARG A 751 62.48 36.48 54.80
CA ARG A 751 63.28 36.75 53.57
C ARG A 751 64.40 35.74 53.23
N ARG A 752 64.52 34.60 53.94
CA ARG A 752 65.59 33.60 53.69
C ARG A 752 65.15 32.27 53.06
N ALA A 753 63.86 32.03 52.83
CA ALA A 753 63.36 30.74 52.33
C ALA A 753 63.25 30.63 50.78
N LEU A 754 62.91 31.72 50.08
CA LEU A 754 62.45 31.64 48.68
C LEU A 754 63.57 31.59 47.61
N SER A 755 64.85 31.63 48.00
CA SER A 755 65.98 31.58 47.05
C SER A 755 66.35 30.16 46.57
N ARG A 756 65.63 29.11 46.98
CA ARG A 756 66.00 27.70 46.72
C ARG A 756 65.07 26.92 45.78
N LEU A 757 63.99 27.51 45.27
CA LEU A 757 63.02 26.81 44.38
C LEU A 757 63.11 27.17 42.89
N SER A 758 64.03 28.05 42.49
CA SER A 758 64.16 28.50 41.08
C SER A 758 65.23 27.75 40.26
N ARG A 759 65.60 26.50 40.62
CA ARG A 759 66.58 25.66 39.88
C ARG A 759 66.24 24.16 39.87
N ARG A 760 65.18 23.80 39.15
CA ARG A 760 64.90 22.52 38.46
C ARG A 760 63.67 22.79 37.60
N ASP A 761 63.73 22.82 36.27
CA ASP A 761 64.17 21.68 35.45
C ASP A 761 64.75 22.09 34.09
N ARG A 762 65.73 21.32 33.59
CA ARG A 762 66.21 21.31 32.18
C ARG A 762 67.21 20.15 31.98
N SER A 763 67.14 19.56 30.78
CA SER A 763 68.08 18.62 30.14
C SER A 763 68.16 17.14 30.59
N THR A 764 67.75 16.28 29.63
CA THR A 764 68.45 15.07 29.13
C THR A 764 68.54 13.77 29.94
N GLN A 765 67.78 12.78 29.45
CA GLN A 765 68.18 11.39 29.09
C GLN A 765 67.23 11.01 27.93
N ARG A 766 67.59 10.42 26.77
CA ARG A 766 68.77 9.70 26.28
C ARG A 766 69.19 8.52 27.14
N ARG A 767 68.75 7.33 26.74
CA ARG A 767 69.17 6.02 27.27
C ARG A 767 69.67 5.18 26.09
N VAL A 768 70.72 4.37 26.29
CA VAL A 768 71.46 3.67 25.23
C VAL A 768 71.63 2.20 25.58
N VAL A 769 71.22 1.34 24.64
CA VAL A 769 71.70 -0.01 24.24
C VAL A 769 72.34 -0.95 25.28
N GLY A 770 71.87 -2.21 25.26
CA GLY A 770 72.66 -3.42 25.56
C GLY A 770 71.84 -4.52 26.24
N SER A 771 71.93 -5.82 25.88
CA SER A 771 72.52 -6.49 24.68
C SER A 771 72.11 -7.99 24.65
N GLU A 772 72.46 -8.71 23.57
CA GLU A 772 72.40 -10.19 23.36
C GLU A 772 71.01 -10.79 23.02
N GLY A 773 70.83 -11.71 22.06
CA GLY A 773 71.68 -12.24 20.96
C GLY A 773 70.86 -12.31 19.64
N ALA A 774 71.42 -12.40 18.42
CA ALA A 774 72.22 -13.51 17.85
C ALA A 774 71.42 -14.84 17.81
N VAL A 775 71.15 -15.49 16.67
CA VAL A 775 71.54 -15.27 15.24
C VAL A 775 70.25 -15.31 14.35
N ASP A 776 70.15 -15.57 13.03
CA ASP A 776 71.02 -16.11 11.95
C ASP A 776 70.55 -15.63 10.53
N ASP A 777 71.15 -16.13 9.45
CA ASP A 777 70.77 -15.97 8.01
C ASP A 777 69.38 -16.59 7.66
N THR A 778 68.72 -16.40 6.48
CA THR A 778 69.22 -16.37 5.10
C THR A 778 68.25 -15.70 4.08
N GLN A 779 68.79 -15.42 2.89
CA GLN A 779 68.16 -14.93 1.65
C GLN A 779 66.76 -15.48 1.28
N LEU A 780 65.79 -14.60 0.99
CA LEU A 780 65.19 -14.40 -0.35
C LEU A 780 64.34 -13.12 -0.44
#